data_AF-A0AAN1IQD0-F1
#
_entry.id   AF-A0AAN1IQD0-F1
#
_cell.length_a   1.000
_cell.length_b   1.000
_cell.length_c   1.000
_cell.angle_alpha   90.00
_cell.angle_beta   90.00
_cell.angle_gamma   90.00
#
_symmetry.space_group_name_H-M   'P 1'
#
loop_
_entity.id
_entity.type
_entity.pdbx_description
1 polymer ?
#
loop_
_entity_poly.entity_id
_entity_poly.type
_entity_poly.pdbx_seq_one_letter_code
_entity_poly.pdbx_strand_id
1 'polypeptide(L)'
;MSTKFYTLLTDIGAAKLASAAALGVPLKITHMAVGDGGGVLPTPDAKQTALVNEKRRAALNMLYIDPQNSSQIIAEQVIPENEGGWWIREVGLFDESGALIAVGNCPESYKPQLAEGSGRTQTVRMVLITSSTDNIILKIDPAVVLATRKYVDDKISEHEQSRRHPDASLTAKGFTQLSSATNSESEILAATPKAVKAAYDLAAGKASASHTHPWNQITGVPAASLTVKGTVQLSSATNSTSETQAATPKAVKAVYDLAAGKAPVSHTHPWNQITGVPAASLTVKGTVQLSSATNSTSETQAATPKAVKAAYDLAAGKAPVSHTHPWSQITDVPAASLTVKGTVQLSSATNSTSETQAATPKAVKAVYDLANGKQPADATLTALAGLATAADKLPYFTGNDTASLTTLTNVGRDILAKTSKQEVIRYLGLGDTSGYVGRRLSTRAFASSGTYTPSPETKRIRVTITGGGGGGGGCKATSNNETFFGAGGGAGGTIISIMTPTQNSYPVTIGAGGAGGVSATNGTRGGNSVFASLIAPGGEGGGKVGVTNTNGGNGGVPSTGDIRITGGDGGDGQSGNIGVSGEGGTSYWGGGGRAGTGGGVRGRAFGSGGGGAYDAGYSGTSMTGGKGADGVCIIEEFA
;
A
#
# COMPACT_ATOMS: atom_id res chain seq x y z
N MET A 1 -14.34 -0.83 -47.44
CA MET A 1 -14.63 -2.17 -46.88
C MET A 1 -15.03 -1.98 -45.43
N SER A 2 -16.29 -2.22 -45.05
CA SER A 2 -16.69 -2.12 -43.64
C SER A 2 -16.03 -3.26 -42.85
N THR A 3 -15.16 -2.93 -41.92
CA THR A 3 -14.55 -3.91 -41.02
C THR A 3 -15.66 -4.55 -40.18
N LYS A 4 -15.80 -5.89 -40.27
CA LYS A 4 -16.86 -6.65 -39.59
C LYS A 4 -16.78 -6.56 -38.06
N PHE A 5 -15.57 -6.35 -37.54
CA PHE A 5 -15.29 -6.14 -36.12
C PHE A 5 -14.54 -4.85 -35.95
N TYR A 6 -14.99 -4.00 -35.04
CA TYR A 6 -14.40 -2.72 -34.75
C TYR A 6 -14.71 -2.28 -33.32
N THR A 7 -13.90 -1.37 -32.83
CA THR A 7 -14.09 -0.69 -31.55
C THR A 7 -14.38 0.77 -31.82
N LEU A 8 -15.27 1.34 -31.03
CA LEU A 8 -15.63 2.75 -31.10
C LEU A 8 -15.48 3.38 -29.71
N LEU A 9 -15.07 4.64 -29.69
CA LEU A 9 -15.13 5.46 -28.49
C LEU A 9 -16.58 5.89 -28.27
N THR A 10 -17.08 5.81 -27.03
CA THR A 10 -18.41 6.31 -26.70
C THR A 10 -18.38 7.84 -26.61
N ASP A 11 -19.55 8.50 -26.68
CA ASP A 11 -19.67 9.95 -26.48
C ASP A 11 -19.13 10.36 -25.10
N ILE A 12 -19.32 9.50 -24.08
CA ILE A 12 -18.78 9.68 -22.73
C ILE A 12 -17.26 9.55 -22.73
N GLY A 13 -16.71 8.54 -23.42
CA GLY A 13 -15.27 8.34 -23.57
C GLY A 13 -14.60 9.51 -24.29
N ALA A 14 -15.22 10.01 -25.36
CA ALA A 14 -14.76 11.17 -26.12
C ALA A 14 -14.75 12.44 -25.26
N ALA A 15 -15.83 12.71 -24.51
CA ALA A 15 -15.92 13.85 -23.60
C ALA A 15 -14.87 13.79 -22.48
N LYS A 16 -14.64 12.60 -21.91
CA LYS A 16 -13.63 12.41 -20.86
C LYS A 16 -12.20 12.51 -21.38
N LEU A 17 -11.92 12.01 -22.58
CA LEU A 17 -10.62 12.16 -23.23
C LEU A 17 -10.34 13.64 -23.60
N ALA A 18 -11.35 14.37 -24.08
CA ALA A 18 -11.26 15.80 -24.32
C ALA A 18 -11.04 16.60 -23.02
N SER A 19 -11.72 16.23 -21.94
CA SER A 19 -11.54 16.85 -20.62
C SER A 19 -10.15 16.57 -20.04
N ALA A 20 -9.61 15.37 -20.24
CA ALA A 20 -8.26 15.02 -19.83
C ALA A 20 -7.21 15.88 -20.53
N ALA A 21 -7.36 16.11 -21.84
CA ALA A 21 -6.50 17.00 -22.62
C ALA A 21 -6.62 18.48 -22.19
N ALA A 22 -7.82 18.94 -21.81
CA ALA A 22 -8.06 20.32 -21.41
C ALA A 22 -7.57 20.63 -19.98
N LEU A 23 -7.69 19.67 -19.05
CA LEU A 23 -7.40 19.86 -17.63
C LEU A 23 -6.03 19.33 -17.20
N GLY A 24 -5.32 18.60 -18.07
CA GLY A 24 -4.04 17.95 -17.75
C GLY A 24 -4.18 16.80 -16.73
N VAL A 25 -5.40 16.33 -16.46
CA VAL A 25 -5.67 15.19 -15.57
C VAL A 25 -5.90 13.96 -16.45
N PRO A 26 -5.02 12.96 -16.44
CA PRO A 26 -5.14 11.87 -17.39
C PRO A 26 -6.32 10.93 -17.07
N LEU A 27 -6.98 10.43 -18.11
CA LEU A 27 -8.06 9.46 -18.02
C LEU A 27 -7.52 8.09 -17.58
N LYS A 28 -8.09 7.52 -16.51
CA LYS A 28 -7.72 6.18 -16.00
C LYS A 28 -8.72 5.13 -16.48
N ILE A 29 -8.29 4.24 -17.37
CA ILE A 29 -9.08 3.06 -17.76
C ILE A 29 -8.67 1.92 -16.83
N THR A 30 -9.63 1.34 -16.10
CA THR A 30 -9.34 0.41 -14.99
C THR A 30 -9.94 -0.98 -15.21
N HIS A 31 -11.09 -1.08 -15.88
CA HIS A 31 -11.82 -2.34 -16.04
C HIS A 31 -12.13 -2.64 -17.50
N MET A 32 -12.17 -3.92 -17.82
CA MET A 32 -12.75 -4.45 -19.05
C MET A 32 -13.93 -5.33 -18.69
N ALA A 33 -15.02 -5.16 -19.43
CA ALA A 33 -16.15 -6.05 -19.39
C ALA A 33 -16.37 -6.76 -20.72
N VAL A 34 -16.93 -7.95 -20.64
CA VAL A 34 -17.28 -8.79 -21.78
C VAL A 34 -18.73 -9.23 -21.65
N GLY A 35 -19.42 -9.31 -22.78
CA GLY A 35 -20.83 -9.66 -22.85
C GLY A 35 -21.16 -10.61 -23.98
N ASP A 36 -22.33 -11.24 -23.90
CA ASP A 36 -22.84 -12.16 -24.92
C ASP A 36 -23.75 -11.46 -25.96
N GLY A 37 -23.92 -10.13 -25.86
CA GLY A 37 -24.74 -9.35 -26.79
C GLY A 37 -26.23 -9.72 -26.80
N GLY A 38 -26.72 -10.42 -25.77
CA GLY A 38 -28.10 -10.92 -25.72
C GLY A 38 -28.35 -12.10 -26.68
N GLY A 39 -27.31 -12.80 -27.12
CA GLY A 39 -27.41 -13.93 -28.06
C GLY A 39 -27.39 -13.53 -29.54
N VAL A 40 -27.08 -12.27 -29.86
CA VAL A 40 -26.81 -11.77 -31.22
C VAL A 40 -25.51 -10.96 -31.21
N LEU A 41 -24.78 -10.89 -32.33
CA LEU A 41 -23.60 -10.01 -32.46
C LEU A 41 -24.05 -8.54 -32.44
N PRO A 42 -23.72 -7.75 -31.40
CA PRO A 42 -24.19 -6.37 -31.31
C PRO A 42 -23.37 -5.45 -32.23
N THR A 43 -24.02 -4.40 -32.72
CA THR A 43 -23.37 -3.31 -33.46
C THR A 43 -22.98 -2.21 -32.46
N PRO A 44 -21.68 -1.90 -32.28
CA PRO A 44 -21.24 -0.85 -31.36
C PRO A 44 -21.80 0.53 -31.75
N ASP A 45 -22.35 1.27 -30.78
CA ASP A 45 -22.89 2.63 -30.94
C ASP A 45 -22.22 3.59 -29.94
N ALA A 46 -21.85 4.79 -30.40
CA ALA A 46 -21.23 5.84 -29.61
C ALA A 46 -22.08 6.25 -28.40
N LYS A 47 -23.41 6.14 -28.51
CA LYS A 47 -24.35 6.52 -27.44
C LYS A 47 -24.48 5.47 -26.33
N GLN A 48 -23.81 4.32 -26.44
CA GLN A 48 -23.87 3.28 -25.42
C GLN A 48 -23.24 3.74 -24.11
N THR A 49 -23.95 3.50 -23.02
CA THR A 49 -23.49 3.75 -21.65
C THR A 49 -23.19 2.46 -20.88
N ALA A 50 -23.61 1.31 -21.42
CA ALA A 50 -23.36 -0.04 -20.92
C ALA A 50 -23.33 -1.05 -22.08
N LEU A 51 -22.79 -2.24 -21.83
CA LEU A 51 -22.88 -3.38 -22.75
C LEU A 51 -24.33 -3.90 -22.82
N VAL A 52 -24.71 -4.53 -23.94
CA VAL A 52 -26.08 -5.03 -24.16
C VAL A 52 -26.44 -6.12 -23.15
N ASN A 53 -25.51 -7.04 -22.87
CA ASN A 53 -25.64 -8.03 -21.82
C ASN A 53 -24.27 -8.41 -21.24
N GLU A 54 -23.85 -7.64 -20.24
CA GLU A 54 -22.60 -7.86 -19.52
C GLU A 54 -22.60 -9.20 -18.77
N LYS A 55 -21.58 -10.04 -19.00
CA LYS A 55 -21.41 -11.33 -18.30
C LYS A 55 -20.30 -11.28 -17.26
N ARG A 56 -19.26 -10.50 -17.52
CA ARG A 56 -18.12 -10.37 -16.63
C ARG A 56 -17.52 -8.99 -16.76
N ARG A 57 -17.19 -8.37 -15.64
CA ARG A 57 -16.31 -7.20 -15.53
C ARG A 57 -15.19 -7.52 -14.57
N ALA A 58 -13.95 -7.25 -14.97
CA ALA A 58 -12.82 -7.34 -14.06
C ALA A 58 -11.78 -6.25 -14.39
N ALA A 59 -10.82 -6.09 -13.49
CA ALA A 59 -9.68 -5.22 -13.71
C ALA A 59 -8.90 -5.64 -14.96
N LEU A 60 -8.29 -4.67 -15.64
CA LEU A 60 -7.41 -4.93 -16.78
C LEU A 60 -6.14 -5.65 -16.35
N ASN A 61 -5.73 -6.67 -17.11
CA ASN A 61 -4.45 -7.35 -16.90
C ASN A 61 -3.29 -6.55 -17.51
N MET A 62 -3.51 -5.98 -18.70
CA MET A 62 -2.54 -5.11 -19.35
C MET A 62 -3.23 -3.94 -20.04
N LEU A 63 -2.60 -2.77 -19.99
CA LEU A 63 -2.98 -1.59 -20.75
C LEU A 63 -1.69 -0.92 -21.23
N TYR A 64 -1.49 -0.84 -22.55
CA TYR A 64 -0.29 -0.24 -23.13
C TYR A 64 -0.58 0.40 -24.49
N ILE A 65 0.29 1.32 -24.91
CA ILE A 65 0.26 1.91 -26.24
C ILE A 65 1.07 1.00 -27.18
N ASP A 66 0.53 0.69 -28.35
CA ASP A 66 1.23 -0.14 -29.34
C ASP A 66 2.59 0.49 -29.72
N PRO A 67 3.72 -0.20 -29.52
CA PRO A 67 5.04 0.32 -29.89
C PRO A 67 5.20 0.66 -31.37
N GLN A 68 4.40 0.03 -32.25
CA GLN A 68 4.41 0.29 -33.70
C GLN A 68 3.42 1.39 -34.11
N ASN A 69 2.43 1.71 -33.26
CA ASN A 69 1.37 2.68 -33.55
C ASN A 69 1.00 3.48 -32.29
N SER A 70 1.54 4.69 -32.14
CA SER A 70 1.30 5.56 -30.97
C SER A 70 -0.16 5.99 -30.77
N SER A 71 -1.03 5.82 -31.79
CA SER A 71 -2.46 6.10 -31.74
C SER A 71 -3.32 4.90 -31.30
N GLN A 72 -2.73 3.74 -31.04
CA GLN A 72 -3.45 2.53 -30.63
C GLN A 72 -3.17 2.18 -29.17
N ILE A 73 -4.24 2.01 -28.40
CA ILE A 73 -4.20 1.56 -27.02
C ILE A 73 -4.71 0.13 -27.00
N ILE A 74 -3.89 -0.78 -26.47
CA ILE A 74 -4.23 -2.18 -26.34
C ILE A 74 -4.54 -2.46 -24.87
N ALA A 75 -5.78 -2.87 -24.64
CA ALA A 75 -6.28 -3.30 -23.34
C ALA A 75 -6.47 -4.82 -23.38
N GLU A 76 -5.94 -5.53 -22.39
CA GLU A 76 -6.07 -6.98 -22.27
C GLU A 76 -6.65 -7.38 -20.92
N GLN A 77 -7.50 -8.40 -20.96
CA GLN A 77 -8.05 -9.07 -19.79
C GLN A 77 -7.89 -10.58 -19.96
N VAL A 78 -7.48 -11.26 -18.90
CA VAL A 78 -7.40 -12.73 -18.84
C VAL A 78 -8.60 -13.25 -18.08
N ILE A 79 -9.37 -14.14 -18.71
CA ILE A 79 -10.50 -14.83 -18.10
C ILE A 79 -10.00 -16.20 -17.60
N PRO A 80 -9.96 -16.43 -16.28
CA PRO A 80 -9.52 -17.70 -15.68
C PRO A 80 -10.46 -18.88 -16.01
N GLU A 81 -10.02 -20.09 -15.73
CA GLU A 81 -10.74 -21.34 -16.04
C GLU A 81 -12.02 -21.57 -15.21
N ASN A 82 -12.11 -20.94 -14.04
CA ASN A 82 -13.24 -21.05 -13.12
C ASN A 82 -14.44 -20.16 -13.53
N GLU A 83 -14.25 -19.25 -14.49
CA GLU A 83 -15.28 -18.34 -14.96
C GLU A 83 -15.52 -18.53 -16.48
N GLY A 84 -16.76 -18.85 -16.86
CA GLY A 84 -17.13 -19.22 -18.22
C GLY A 84 -18.59 -19.66 -18.32
N GLY A 85 -18.94 -20.40 -19.37
CA GLY A 85 -20.30 -20.87 -19.64
C GLY A 85 -21.12 -19.93 -20.53
N TRP A 86 -20.47 -19.00 -21.23
CA TRP A 86 -21.13 -17.98 -22.05
C TRP A 86 -20.30 -17.60 -23.28
N TRP A 87 -20.98 -17.02 -24.27
CA TRP A 87 -20.37 -16.52 -25.50
C TRP A 87 -19.83 -15.11 -25.29
N ILE A 88 -18.67 -14.82 -25.87
CA ILE A 88 -18.09 -13.48 -25.93
C ILE A 88 -18.41 -12.89 -27.30
N ARG A 89 -19.13 -11.77 -27.32
CA ARG A 89 -19.58 -11.08 -28.55
C ARG A 89 -19.36 -9.57 -28.50
N GLU A 90 -19.31 -9.01 -27.30
CA GLU A 90 -19.00 -7.60 -27.06
C GLU A 90 -17.96 -7.43 -25.95
N VAL A 91 -17.21 -6.34 -26.05
CA VAL A 91 -16.17 -5.94 -25.09
C VAL A 91 -16.33 -4.44 -24.82
N GLY A 92 -16.17 -4.04 -23.57
CA GLY A 92 -16.25 -2.64 -23.14
C GLY A 92 -15.12 -2.26 -22.18
N LEU A 93 -14.59 -1.04 -22.33
CA LEU A 93 -13.61 -0.46 -21.42
C LEU A 93 -14.27 0.54 -20.49
N PHE A 94 -13.95 0.48 -19.20
CA PHE A 94 -14.53 1.33 -18.16
C PHE A 94 -13.44 2.08 -17.37
N ASP A 95 -13.78 3.28 -16.91
CA ASP A 95 -12.94 4.06 -16.02
C ASP A 95 -13.19 3.80 -14.52
N GLU A 96 -12.44 4.47 -13.65
CA GLU A 96 -12.57 4.40 -12.17
C GLU A 96 -13.97 4.78 -11.65
N SER A 97 -14.73 5.60 -12.39
CA SER A 97 -16.11 5.95 -12.04
C SER A 97 -17.16 4.96 -12.55
N GLY A 98 -16.74 3.92 -13.29
CA GLY A 98 -17.62 2.94 -13.91
C GLY A 98 -18.27 3.41 -15.21
N ALA A 99 -17.77 4.48 -15.83
CA ALA A 99 -18.28 4.98 -17.10
C ALA A 99 -17.70 4.19 -18.29
N LEU A 100 -18.54 3.80 -19.26
CA LEU A 100 -18.12 3.10 -20.48
C LEU A 100 -17.39 4.08 -21.41
N ILE A 101 -16.10 3.86 -21.61
CA ILE A 101 -15.19 4.70 -22.41
C ILE A 101 -15.18 4.25 -23.87
N ALA A 102 -15.14 2.94 -24.11
CA ALA A 102 -15.12 2.38 -25.45
C ALA A 102 -15.89 1.07 -25.47
N VAL A 103 -16.50 0.77 -26.62
CA VAL A 103 -17.25 -0.45 -26.88
C VAL A 103 -16.81 -1.06 -28.20
N GLY A 104 -16.72 -2.37 -28.27
CA GLY A 104 -16.36 -3.09 -29.47
C GLY A 104 -17.09 -4.41 -29.60
N ASN A 105 -17.26 -4.86 -30.83
CA ASN A 105 -17.76 -6.19 -31.12
C ASN A 105 -16.59 -7.14 -31.42
N CYS A 106 -16.73 -8.41 -31.04
CA CYS A 106 -15.72 -9.43 -31.31
C CYS A 106 -16.32 -10.65 -32.00
N PRO A 107 -15.51 -11.47 -32.69
CA PRO A 107 -15.95 -12.75 -33.22
C PRO A 107 -16.55 -13.61 -32.11
N GLU A 108 -17.63 -14.33 -32.41
CA GLU A 108 -18.31 -15.18 -31.44
C GLU A 108 -17.34 -16.26 -30.93
N SER A 109 -16.99 -16.17 -29.65
CA SER A 109 -16.06 -17.10 -29.02
C SER A 109 -16.69 -17.68 -27.76
N TYR A 110 -16.77 -19.01 -27.67
CA TYR A 110 -17.30 -19.68 -26.48
C TYR A 110 -16.21 -19.91 -25.45
N LYS A 111 -16.43 -19.43 -24.22
CA LYS A 111 -15.54 -19.63 -23.09
C LYS A 111 -16.10 -20.72 -22.17
N PRO A 112 -15.61 -21.97 -22.24
CA PRO A 112 -16.09 -23.05 -21.37
C PRO A 112 -15.68 -22.81 -19.91
N GLN A 113 -16.51 -23.30 -19.00
CA GLN A 113 -16.21 -23.35 -17.56
C GLN A 113 -15.60 -24.72 -17.22
N LEU A 114 -14.75 -24.81 -16.18
CA LEU A 114 -14.12 -26.06 -15.74
C LEU A 114 -15.12 -27.22 -15.51
N ALA A 115 -16.34 -26.92 -15.08
CA ALA A 115 -17.42 -27.90 -14.88
C ALA A 115 -17.90 -28.59 -16.17
N GLU A 116 -17.61 -28.01 -17.35
CA GLU A 116 -17.95 -28.54 -18.67
C GLU A 116 -16.83 -29.46 -19.23
N GLY A 117 -15.82 -29.80 -18.42
CA GLY A 117 -14.74 -30.73 -18.79
C GLY A 117 -13.60 -30.11 -19.61
N SER A 118 -13.60 -28.79 -19.82
CA SER A 118 -12.54 -28.05 -20.52
C SER A 118 -12.32 -26.67 -19.88
N GLY A 119 -11.48 -26.60 -18.86
CA GLY A 119 -11.02 -25.33 -18.27
C GLY A 119 -10.02 -24.65 -19.20
N ARG A 120 -10.47 -23.69 -20.01
CA ARG A 120 -9.57 -22.89 -20.85
C ARG A 120 -9.39 -21.51 -20.24
N THR A 121 -8.15 -21.06 -20.08
CA THR A 121 -7.85 -19.64 -19.81
C THR A 121 -7.85 -18.89 -21.13
N GLN A 122 -8.64 -17.82 -21.24
CA GLN A 122 -8.78 -17.06 -22.49
C GLN A 122 -8.43 -15.59 -22.27
N THR A 123 -7.54 -15.06 -23.11
CA THR A 123 -7.18 -13.64 -23.13
C THR A 123 -8.04 -12.90 -24.13
N VAL A 124 -8.73 -11.86 -23.68
CA VAL A 124 -9.50 -10.93 -24.52
C VAL A 124 -8.68 -9.65 -24.69
N ARG A 125 -8.47 -9.25 -25.94
CA ARG A 125 -7.71 -8.05 -26.31
C ARG A 125 -8.63 -7.08 -27.04
N MET A 126 -8.72 -5.86 -26.56
CA MET A 126 -9.41 -4.75 -27.22
C MET A 126 -8.39 -3.71 -27.66
N VAL A 127 -8.44 -3.33 -28.93
CA VAL A 127 -7.57 -2.29 -29.51
C VAL A 127 -8.40 -1.04 -29.73
N LEU A 128 -8.10 0.05 -29.02
CA LEU A 128 -8.78 1.33 -29.14
C LEU A 128 -7.90 2.32 -29.90
N ILE A 129 -8.43 2.92 -30.97
CA ILE A 129 -7.75 3.97 -31.72
C ILE A 129 -8.16 5.34 -31.18
N THR A 130 -7.21 6.18 -30.78
CA THR A 130 -7.47 7.54 -30.27
C THR A 130 -6.55 8.57 -30.93
N SER A 131 -6.98 9.84 -30.97
CA SER A 131 -6.19 10.94 -31.56
C SER A 131 -5.08 11.47 -30.65
N SER A 132 -5.05 11.12 -29.36
CA SER A 132 -3.99 11.53 -28.42
C SER A 132 -3.93 10.56 -27.23
N THR A 133 -2.79 9.88 -27.07
CA THR A 133 -2.55 8.87 -26.02
C THR A 133 -1.82 9.43 -24.79
N ASP A 134 -1.32 10.67 -24.86
CA ASP A 134 -0.58 11.35 -23.77
C ASP A 134 -1.45 11.63 -22.52
N ASN A 135 -2.76 11.69 -22.71
CA ASN A 135 -3.72 12.06 -21.66
C ASN A 135 -4.35 10.85 -20.96
N ILE A 136 -3.72 9.67 -21.00
CA ILE A 136 -4.24 8.44 -20.42
C ILE A 136 -3.22 7.85 -19.44
N ILE A 137 -3.65 7.59 -18.20
CA ILE A 137 -2.80 6.93 -17.20
C ILE A 137 -2.85 5.41 -17.42
N LEU A 138 -1.70 4.84 -17.77
CA LEU A 138 -1.44 3.41 -17.85
C LEU A 138 -1.08 2.85 -16.46
N LYS A 139 -2.02 2.90 -15.51
CA LYS A 139 -1.80 2.35 -14.15
C LYS A 139 -2.63 1.10 -13.95
N ILE A 140 -1.94 -0.03 -13.85
CA ILE A 140 -2.50 -1.32 -13.45
C ILE A 140 -2.31 -1.46 -11.93
N ASP A 141 -3.28 -2.06 -11.25
CA ASP A 141 -3.12 -2.56 -9.89
C ASP A 141 -2.55 -4.00 -9.94
N PRO A 142 -1.25 -4.21 -9.62
CA PRO A 142 -0.63 -5.52 -9.72
C PRO A 142 -1.13 -6.53 -8.68
N ALA A 143 -1.95 -6.12 -7.69
CA ALA A 143 -2.43 -7.00 -6.64
C ALA A 143 -3.60 -7.92 -7.06
N VAL A 144 -4.29 -7.64 -8.18
CA VAL A 144 -5.56 -8.30 -8.56
C VAL A 144 -5.48 -9.06 -9.90
N VAL A 145 -4.29 -9.15 -10.50
CA VAL A 145 -4.12 -9.58 -11.90
C VAL A 145 -3.43 -10.94 -12.00
N LEU A 146 -4.06 -11.92 -12.65
CA LEU A 146 -3.37 -13.13 -13.11
C LEU A 146 -2.33 -12.75 -14.18
N ALA A 147 -1.06 -12.93 -13.90
CA ALA A 147 0.00 -12.71 -14.89
C ALA A 147 -0.04 -13.80 -15.98
N THR A 148 -0.03 -13.40 -17.25
CA THR A 148 0.19 -14.36 -18.34
C THR A 148 1.63 -14.85 -18.29
N ARG A 149 1.88 -16.11 -18.71
CA ARG A 149 3.25 -16.65 -18.77
C ARG A 149 4.19 -15.75 -19.58
N LYS A 150 3.71 -15.23 -20.72
CA LYS A 150 4.45 -14.28 -21.56
C LYS A 150 4.81 -12.98 -20.83
N TYR A 151 3.90 -12.41 -20.02
CA TYR A 151 4.20 -11.22 -19.24
C TYR A 151 5.33 -11.48 -18.24
N VAL A 152 5.31 -12.64 -17.58
CA VAL A 152 6.36 -13.05 -16.64
C VAL A 152 7.68 -13.25 -17.36
N ASP A 153 7.69 -13.97 -18.49
CA ASP A 153 8.91 -14.22 -19.28
C ASP A 153 9.53 -12.91 -19.80
N ASP A 154 8.71 -12.00 -20.32
CA ASP A 154 9.17 -10.68 -20.80
C ASP A 154 9.73 -9.82 -19.64
N LYS A 155 9.10 -9.85 -18.46
CA LYS A 155 9.57 -9.11 -17.27
C LYS A 155 10.83 -9.69 -16.66
N ILE A 156 10.97 -11.01 -16.65
CA ILE A 156 12.21 -11.68 -16.23
C ILE A 156 13.33 -11.34 -17.22
N SER A 157 13.07 -11.42 -18.53
CA SER A 157 14.06 -11.04 -19.54
C SER A 157 14.46 -9.56 -19.44
N GLU A 158 13.52 -8.66 -19.15
CA GLU A 158 13.82 -7.23 -18.92
C GLU A 158 14.65 -7.03 -17.64
N HIS A 159 14.32 -7.76 -16.56
CA HIS A 159 15.06 -7.72 -15.30
C HIS A 159 16.48 -8.26 -15.45
N GLU A 160 16.66 -9.38 -16.16
CA GLU A 160 17.95 -10.00 -16.47
C GLU A 160 18.86 -9.06 -17.28
N GLN A 161 18.30 -8.25 -18.18
CA GLN A 161 19.04 -7.25 -18.95
C GLN A 161 19.26 -5.95 -18.16
N SER A 162 18.52 -5.74 -17.08
CA SER A 162 18.62 -4.53 -16.27
C SER A 162 19.82 -4.59 -15.32
N ARG A 163 20.47 -3.45 -15.10
CA ARG A 163 21.43 -3.25 -14.00
C ARG A 163 20.86 -2.36 -12.89
N ARG A 164 19.54 -2.38 -12.72
CA ARG A 164 18.82 -1.59 -11.70
C ARG A 164 18.83 -2.30 -10.35
N HIS A 165 20.02 -2.57 -9.82
CA HIS A 165 20.22 -3.03 -8.46
C HIS A 165 20.93 -1.97 -7.64
N PRO A 166 20.71 -1.91 -6.31
CA PRO A 166 21.43 -1.00 -5.44
C PRO A 166 22.94 -1.23 -5.52
N ASP A 167 23.71 -0.14 -5.40
CA ASP A 167 25.15 -0.22 -5.24
C ASP A 167 25.51 -0.83 -3.86
N ALA A 168 26.65 -1.52 -3.79
CA ALA A 168 27.12 -2.08 -2.53
C ALA A 168 27.59 -0.97 -1.57
N SER A 169 27.36 -1.16 -0.27
CA SER A 169 27.87 -0.28 0.79
C SER A 169 28.54 -1.10 1.89
N LEU A 170 29.12 -0.43 2.89
CA LEU A 170 29.72 -1.09 4.06
C LEU A 170 28.69 -1.87 4.91
N THR A 171 27.40 -1.57 4.77
CA THR A 171 26.32 -2.15 5.58
C THR A 171 25.30 -2.94 4.75
N ALA A 172 25.35 -2.88 3.42
CA ALA A 172 24.39 -3.54 2.54
C ALA A 172 25.05 -4.12 1.28
N LYS A 173 24.61 -5.30 0.87
CA LYS A 173 25.09 -5.97 -0.36
C LYS A 173 24.48 -5.28 -1.61
N GLY A 174 25.26 -5.16 -2.67
CA GLY A 174 24.85 -4.56 -3.96
C GLY A 174 25.86 -4.80 -5.08
N PHE A 175 25.72 -4.14 -6.22
CA PHE A 175 26.72 -4.16 -7.29
C PHE A 175 27.82 -3.12 -7.04
N THR A 176 29.05 -3.42 -7.46
CA THR A 176 30.20 -2.52 -7.30
C THR A 176 30.98 -2.45 -8.60
N GLN A 177 31.39 -1.25 -9.01
CA GLN A 177 32.24 -1.08 -10.18
C GLN A 177 33.71 -1.35 -9.80
N LEU A 178 34.45 -1.98 -10.71
CA LEU A 178 35.85 -2.33 -10.49
C LEU A 178 36.78 -1.25 -11.05
N SER A 179 37.81 -0.87 -10.29
CA SER A 179 38.85 0.09 -10.70
C SER A 179 40.24 -0.54 -10.67
N SER A 180 41.04 -0.24 -11.70
CA SER A 180 42.45 -0.65 -11.77
C SER A 180 43.44 0.49 -11.46
N ALA A 181 42.96 1.61 -10.92
CA ALA A 181 43.81 2.72 -10.50
C ALA A 181 44.52 2.40 -9.17
N THR A 182 45.79 2.79 -9.03
CA THR A 182 46.61 2.55 -7.83
C THR A 182 46.55 3.69 -6.81
N ASN A 183 45.82 4.76 -7.12
CA ASN A 183 45.69 5.99 -6.33
C ASN A 183 44.23 6.47 -6.22
N SER A 184 43.26 5.55 -6.32
CA SER A 184 41.84 5.93 -6.23
C SER A 184 41.44 6.25 -4.79
N GLU A 185 40.74 7.36 -4.59
CA GLU A 185 40.14 7.78 -3.30
C GLU A 185 38.65 7.44 -3.21
N SER A 186 38.12 6.66 -4.16
CA SER A 186 36.69 6.37 -4.25
C SER A 186 36.26 5.25 -3.31
N GLU A 187 35.27 5.51 -2.46
CA GLU A 187 34.68 4.50 -1.56
C GLU A 187 33.60 3.62 -2.23
N ILE A 188 33.23 3.91 -3.48
CA ILE A 188 32.19 3.19 -4.23
C ILE A 188 32.76 2.24 -5.31
N LEU A 189 34.09 2.18 -5.46
CA LEU A 189 34.78 1.34 -6.43
C LEU A 189 35.62 0.27 -5.70
N ALA A 190 35.59 -0.96 -6.19
CA ALA A 190 36.45 -2.02 -5.67
C ALA A 190 37.75 -2.12 -6.48
N ALA A 191 38.89 -2.24 -5.79
CA ALA A 191 40.20 -2.41 -6.43
C ALA A 191 40.30 -3.78 -7.12
N THR A 192 40.77 -3.80 -8.37
CA THR A 192 41.05 -5.06 -9.07
C THR A 192 42.34 -5.71 -8.57
N PRO A 193 42.52 -7.03 -8.79
CA PRO A 193 43.82 -7.68 -8.57
C PRO A 193 44.97 -7.01 -9.33
N LYS A 194 44.69 -6.36 -10.48
CA LYS A 194 45.67 -5.58 -11.24
C LYS A 194 46.13 -4.33 -10.50
N ALA A 195 45.22 -3.56 -9.89
CA ALA A 195 45.58 -2.42 -9.04
C ALA A 195 46.39 -2.86 -7.82
N VAL A 196 45.95 -3.92 -7.13
CA VAL A 196 46.64 -4.45 -5.96
C VAL A 196 48.05 -4.95 -6.32
N LYS A 197 48.18 -5.68 -7.44
CA LYS A 197 49.48 -6.14 -7.93
C LYS A 197 50.40 -4.97 -8.31
N ALA A 198 49.89 -3.96 -9.01
CA ALA A 198 50.68 -2.78 -9.37
C ALA A 198 51.14 -1.98 -8.15
N ALA A 199 50.28 -1.83 -7.12
CA ALA A 199 50.65 -1.19 -5.86
C ALA A 199 51.70 -2.01 -5.09
N TYR A 200 51.55 -3.34 -5.07
CA TYR A 200 52.52 -4.25 -4.47
C TYR A 200 53.86 -4.21 -5.19
N ASP A 201 53.87 -4.24 -6.53
CA ASP A 201 55.11 -4.18 -7.32
C ASP A 201 55.81 -2.82 -7.14
N LEU A 202 55.06 -1.72 -7.01
CA LEU A 202 55.60 -0.40 -6.68
C LEU A 202 56.22 -0.37 -5.27
N ALA A 203 55.55 -0.98 -4.28
CA ALA A 203 56.07 -1.08 -2.92
C ALA A 203 57.32 -1.99 -2.84
N ALA A 204 57.30 -3.13 -3.52
CA ALA A 204 58.42 -4.06 -3.63
C ALA A 204 59.61 -3.43 -4.37
N GLY A 205 59.37 -2.61 -5.39
CA GLY A 205 60.41 -1.85 -6.10
C GLY A 205 61.07 -0.76 -5.25
N LYS A 206 60.39 -0.24 -4.21
CA LYS A 206 60.96 0.71 -3.25
C LYS A 206 61.63 0.07 -2.04
N ALA A 207 61.38 -1.21 -1.78
CA ALA A 207 62.07 -1.99 -0.77
C ALA A 207 63.31 -2.69 -1.36
N SER A 208 64.38 -1.93 -1.64
CA SER A 208 65.66 -2.58 -1.96
C SER A 208 66.18 -3.32 -0.73
N ALA A 209 66.23 -4.66 -0.79
CA ALA A 209 66.88 -5.49 0.23
C ALA A 209 68.39 -5.19 0.39
N SER A 210 68.97 -4.39 -0.50
CA SER A 210 70.29 -3.78 -0.35
C SER A 210 70.29 -2.41 -1.02
N HIS A 211 70.52 -1.35 -0.25
CA HIS A 211 70.88 -0.03 -0.77
C HIS A 211 72.32 0.27 -0.37
N THR A 212 73.05 0.95 -1.24
CA THR A 212 74.44 1.36 -0.98
C THR A 212 74.48 2.87 -0.85
N HIS A 213 75.15 3.36 0.19
CA HIS A 213 75.49 4.78 0.30
C HIS A 213 76.88 4.99 -0.30
N PRO A 214 77.08 6.06 -1.10
CA PRO A 214 78.40 6.60 -1.33
C PRO A 214 79.11 6.82 0.02
N TRP A 215 80.33 6.31 0.17
CA TRP A 215 81.04 6.32 1.47
C TRP A 215 81.17 7.73 2.09
N ASN A 216 81.23 8.76 1.25
CA ASN A 216 81.29 10.17 1.67
C ASN A 216 79.98 10.71 2.28
N GLN A 217 78.88 9.96 2.24
CA GLN A 217 77.58 10.33 2.83
C GLN A 217 77.31 9.64 4.17
N ILE A 218 78.23 8.78 4.65
CA ILE A 218 78.12 8.10 5.94
C ILE A 218 78.84 8.95 7.01
N THR A 219 78.07 9.71 7.80
CA THR A 219 78.59 10.52 8.92
C THR A 219 78.27 9.87 10.26
N GLY A 220 79.15 10.03 11.26
CA GLY A 220 78.92 9.53 12.63
C GLY A 220 79.43 8.13 12.97
N VAL A 221 80.22 7.48 12.09
CA VAL A 221 80.92 6.22 12.43
C VAL A 221 82.18 6.54 13.23
N PRO A 222 82.34 6.07 14.49
CA PRO A 222 83.51 6.35 15.31
C PRO A 222 84.79 5.74 14.71
N ALA A 223 85.96 6.27 15.09
CA ALA A 223 87.23 5.58 14.86
C ALA A 223 87.25 4.28 15.69
N ALA A 224 87.82 3.20 15.15
CA ALA A 224 87.87 1.94 15.91
C ALA A 224 88.86 2.04 17.09
N SER A 225 88.51 1.39 18.20
CA SER A 225 89.36 1.21 19.38
C SER A 225 89.26 -0.23 19.89
N LEU A 226 90.00 -0.57 20.96
CA LEU A 226 89.92 -1.90 21.59
C LEU A 226 88.54 -2.23 22.21
N THR A 227 87.68 -1.22 22.37
CA THR A 227 86.35 -1.36 22.98
C THR A 227 85.20 -0.91 22.08
N VAL A 228 85.49 -0.31 20.92
CA VAL A 228 84.48 0.23 19.99
C VAL A 228 84.81 -0.15 18.55
N LYS A 229 83.86 -0.77 17.84
CA LYS A 229 83.97 -1.07 16.41
C LYS A 229 83.83 0.22 15.58
N GLY A 230 84.74 0.46 14.64
CA GLY A 230 84.79 1.69 13.84
C GLY A 230 85.67 1.58 12.59
N THR A 231 86.00 2.71 11.95
CA THR A 231 86.92 2.76 10.79
C THR A 231 88.37 2.97 11.24
N VAL A 232 89.35 2.33 10.58
CA VAL A 232 90.79 2.38 10.93
C VAL A 232 91.60 2.91 9.74
N GLN A 233 92.52 3.84 9.99
CA GLN A 233 93.49 4.30 9.01
C GLN A 233 94.67 3.31 8.90
N LEU A 234 95.20 3.06 7.70
CA LEU A 234 96.27 2.07 7.48
C LEU A 234 97.64 2.74 7.33
N SER A 235 98.67 2.19 7.98
CA SER A 235 100.05 2.67 7.91
C SER A 235 101.03 1.61 7.41
N SER A 236 101.99 2.01 6.59
CA SER A 236 103.06 1.13 6.08
C SER A 236 104.43 1.40 6.70
N ALA A 237 104.49 2.17 7.79
CA ALA A 237 105.73 2.41 8.52
C ALA A 237 106.10 1.18 9.39
N THR A 238 107.37 0.77 9.36
CA THR A 238 107.89 -0.39 10.14
C THR A 238 108.29 -0.01 11.57
N ASN A 239 108.14 1.26 11.93
CA ASN A 239 108.48 1.83 13.24
C ASN A 239 107.34 2.70 13.82
N SER A 240 106.11 2.50 13.36
CA SER A 240 104.96 3.28 13.86
C SER A 240 104.72 2.99 15.34
N THR A 241 104.51 4.05 16.12
CA THR A 241 104.08 4.00 17.53
C THR A 241 102.60 4.38 17.70
N SER A 242 101.86 4.54 16.59
CA SER A 242 100.44 4.94 16.61
C SER A 242 99.54 3.78 17.05
N GLU A 243 98.68 4.04 18.04
CA GLU A 243 97.64 3.10 18.51
C GLU A 243 96.32 3.21 17.72
N THR A 244 96.19 4.18 16.80
CA THR A 244 94.96 4.45 16.04
C THR A 244 95.05 4.04 14.56
N GLN A 245 96.17 3.44 14.15
CA GLN A 245 96.41 3.00 12.77
C GLN A 245 96.84 1.52 12.74
N ALA A 246 96.30 0.74 11.81
CA ALA A 246 96.71 -0.66 11.63
C ALA A 246 97.88 -0.79 10.62
N ALA A 247 98.83 -1.66 10.93
CA ALA A 247 99.96 -1.96 10.04
C ALA A 247 99.47 -2.68 8.77
N THR A 248 99.93 -2.23 7.60
CA THR A 248 99.63 -2.92 6.33
C THR A 248 100.41 -4.22 6.20
N PRO A 249 99.94 -5.17 5.36
CA PRO A 249 100.71 -6.36 5.01
C PRO A 249 102.14 -6.06 4.51
N LYS A 250 102.35 -4.88 3.89
CA LYS A 250 103.67 -4.40 3.47
C LYS A 250 104.60 -4.14 4.67
N ALA A 251 104.12 -3.52 5.75
CA ALA A 251 104.89 -3.30 6.97
C ALA A 251 105.18 -4.62 7.72
N VAL A 252 104.17 -5.50 7.84
CA VAL A 252 104.32 -6.79 8.52
C VAL A 252 105.31 -7.69 7.78
N LYS A 253 105.24 -7.73 6.44
CA LYS A 253 106.18 -8.51 5.63
C LYS A 253 107.63 -7.98 5.76
N ALA A 254 107.82 -6.66 5.79
CA ALA A 254 109.14 -6.07 5.99
C ALA A 254 109.74 -6.41 7.38
N VAL A 255 108.92 -6.49 8.44
CA VAL A 255 109.37 -6.94 9.78
C VAL A 255 109.65 -8.45 9.81
N TYR A 256 108.81 -9.26 9.15
CA TYR A 256 109.02 -10.71 9.06
C TYR A 256 110.31 -11.05 8.30
N ASP A 257 110.56 -10.40 7.17
CA ASP A 257 111.78 -10.58 6.38
C ASP A 257 113.04 -10.15 7.18
N LEU A 258 112.93 -9.15 8.08
CA LEU A 258 113.99 -8.74 9.01
C LEU A 258 114.21 -9.75 10.15
N ALA A 259 113.16 -10.42 10.63
CA ALA A 259 113.23 -11.42 11.70
C ALA A 259 113.71 -12.80 11.21
N ALA A 260 113.34 -13.20 9.99
CA ALA A 260 113.73 -14.47 9.38
C ALA A 260 115.25 -14.55 9.04
N GLY A 261 115.95 -13.42 8.97
CA GLY A 261 117.40 -13.36 8.72
C GLY A 261 118.31 -13.61 9.93
N LYS A 262 117.78 -13.91 11.13
CA LYS A 262 118.55 -13.84 12.39
C LYS A 262 118.79 -15.13 13.20
N ALA A 263 118.33 -16.34 12.81
CA ALA A 263 118.71 -17.57 13.55
C ALA A 263 118.40 -18.92 12.83
N PRO A 264 119.32 -19.91 12.85
CA PRO A 264 118.99 -21.31 12.58
C PRO A 264 119.34 -22.30 13.73
N VAL A 265 118.94 -23.56 13.49
CA VAL A 265 119.50 -24.87 13.92
C VAL A 265 118.85 -25.63 15.10
N SER A 266 118.45 -26.86 14.76
CA SER A 266 118.01 -28.00 15.57
C SER A 266 119.13 -28.67 16.41
N HIS A 267 118.76 -29.51 17.39
CA HIS A 267 119.58 -30.64 17.89
C HIS A 267 118.72 -31.76 18.56
N THR A 268 119.26 -32.99 18.71
CA THR A 268 118.60 -34.20 19.29
C THR A 268 119.56 -35.08 20.13
N HIS A 269 119.03 -35.97 21.00
CA HIS A 269 119.77 -36.95 21.83
C HIS A 269 119.20 -38.40 21.77
N PRO A 270 120.01 -39.47 22.05
CA PRO A 270 119.60 -40.89 22.05
C PRO A 270 118.86 -41.34 23.33
N TRP A 271 117.93 -42.29 23.17
CA TRP A 271 116.92 -42.71 24.17
C TRP A 271 117.42 -43.57 25.35
N ASN A 272 118.62 -44.16 25.27
CA ASN A 272 119.10 -45.14 26.25
C ASN A 272 119.81 -44.54 27.49
N GLN A 273 119.86 -43.21 27.63
CA GLN A 273 120.50 -42.52 28.77
C GLN A 273 119.51 -41.78 29.69
N ILE A 274 118.20 -41.98 29.53
CA ILE A 274 117.19 -41.33 30.38
C ILE A 274 116.82 -42.29 31.52
N THR A 275 117.34 -42.05 32.72
CA THR A 275 116.89 -42.72 33.96
C THR A 275 116.24 -41.69 34.88
N GLY A 276 115.07 -42.04 35.44
CA GLY A 276 114.31 -41.16 36.34
C GLY A 276 113.10 -40.42 35.74
N VAL A 277 112.44 -40.91 34.68
CA VAL A 277 111.18 -40.32 34.20
C VAL A 277 110.02 -40.76 35.10
N PRO A 278 109.33 -39.85 35.83
CA PRO A 278 108.17 -40.20 36.65
C PRO A 278 106.95 -40.57 35.78
N ALA A 279 105.92 -41.19 36.37
CA ALA A 279 104.61 -41.30 35.73
C ALA A 279 104.02 -39.89 35.52
N ALA A 280 103.37 -39.63 34.39
CA ALA A 280 102.81 -38.31 34.13
C ALA A 280 101.61 -38.00 35.05
N SER A 281 101.50 -36.76 35.48
CA SER A 281 100.35 -36.21 36.23
C SER A 281 100.00 -34.81 35.70
N LEU A 282 98.93 -34.20 36.22
CA LEU A 282 98.49 -32.85 35.82
C LEU A 282 99.54 -31.74 36.08
N THR A 283 100.58 -32.03 36.86
CA THR A 283 101.63 -31.07 37.21
C THR A 283 103.05 -31.54 36.86
N VAL A 284 103.23 -32.76 36.33
CA VAL A 284 104.56 -33.34 36.01
C VAL A 284 104.51 -34.11 34.68
N LYS A 285 105.45 -33.81 33.76
CA LYS A 285 105.59 -34.52 32.47
C LYS A 285 106.29 -35.87 32.68
N GLY A 286 105.72 -36.96 32.13
CA GLY A 286 106.18 -38.35 32.36
C GLY A 286 105.66 -39.37 31.34
N THR A 287 105.87 -40.67 31.57
CA THR A 287 105.29 -41.78 30.76
C THR A 287 103.89 -42.16 31.28
N VAL A 288 102.95 -42.49 30.37
CA VAL A 288 101.53 -42.76 30.70
C VAL A 288 101.10 -44.17 30.27
N GLN A 289 100.37 -44.87 31.14
CA GLN A 289 99.71 -46.15 30.83
C GLN A 289 98.35 -45.91 30.13
N LEU A 290 98.02 -46.72 29.11
CA LEU A 290 96.78 -46.57 28.34
C LEU A 290 95.66 -47.46 28.89
N SER A 291 94.46 -46.89 29.05
CA SER A 291 93.28 -47.60 29.56
C SER A 291 92.11 -47.60 28.57
N SER A 292 91.43 -48.73 28.45
CA SER A 292 90.27 -48.90 27.57
C SER A 292 88.92 -48.98 28.32
N ALA A 293 88.90 -48.67 29.62
CA ALA A 293 87.67 -48.63 30.40
C ALA A 293 86.90 -47.32 30.17
N THR A 294 85.57 -47.40 30.00
CA THR A 294 84.69 -46.24 29.74
C THR A 294 84.20 -45.52 31.00
N ASN A 295 84.56 -46.04 32.18
CA ASN A 295 84.19 -45.52 33.49
C ASN A 295 85.41 -45.33 34.42
N SER A 296 86.62 -45.26 33.84
CA SER A 296 87.84 -45.07 34.63
C SER A 296 87.83 -43.70 35.31
N THR A 297 88.15 -43.66 36.60
CA THR A 297 88.37 -42.43 37.39
C THR A 297 89.86 -42.16 37.65
N SER A 298 90.75 -42.86 36.93
CA SER A 298 92.21 -42.74 37.12
C SER A 298 92.76 -41.49 36.46
N GLU A 299 93.48 -40.67 37.22
CA GLU A 299 94.20 -39.48 36.73
C GLU A 299 95.61 -39.78 36.19
N THR A 300 96.05 -41.05 36.25
CA THR A 300 97.41 -41.49 35.85
C THR A 300 97.42 -42.35 34.57
N GLN A 301 96.26 -42.54 33.94
CA GLN A 301 96.09 -43.33 32.71
C GLN A 301 95.40 -42.51 31.63
N ALA A 302 95.86 -42.59 30.39
CA ALA A 302 95.18 -41.94 29.26
C ALA A 302 94.16 -42.89 28.61
N ALA A 303 92.98 -42.37 28.29
CA ALA A 303 91.94 -43.13 27.60
C ALA A 303 92.39 -43.49 26.17
N THR A 304 92.21 -44.76 25.78
CA THR A 304 92.46 -45.18 24.40
C THR A 304 91.36 -44.69 23.46
N PRO A 305 91.62 -44.58 22.14
CA PRO A 305 90.58 -44.33 21.15
C PRO A 305 89.39 -45.30 21.24
N LYS A 306 89.62 -46.52 21.72
CA LYS A 306 88.58 -47.53 21.96
C LYS A 306 87.63 -47.14 23.10
N ALA A 307 88.14 -46.62 24.22
CA ALA A 307 87.30 -46.11 25.31
C ALA A 307 86.49 -44.88 24.89
N VAL A 308 87.12 -43.94 24.17
CA VAL A 308 86.45 -42.74 23.67
C VAL A 308 85.32 -43.09 22.69
N LYS A 309 85.57 -44.04 21.78
CA LYS A 309 84.55 -44.51 20.84
C LYS A 309 83.38 -45.20 21.54
N ALA A 310 83.65 -46.06 22.53
CA ALA A 310 82.60 -46.74 23.28
C ALA A 310 81.75 -45.79 24.15
N ALA A 311 82.35 -44.74 24.73
CA ALA A 311 81.61 -43.71 25.44
C ALA A 311 80.75 -42.85 24.49
N TYR A 312 81.28 -42.52 23.31
CA TYR A 312 80.53 -41.81 22.26
C TYR A 312 79.35 -42.64 21.74
N ASP A 313 79.54 -43.93 21.48
CA ASP A 313 78.48 -44.84 21.02
C ASP A 313 77.38 -45.02 22.09
N LEU A 314 77.75 -45.04 23.38
CA LEU A 314 76.79 -45.06 24.51
C LEU A 314 75.99 -43.75 24.62
N ALA A 315 76.63 -42.60 24.41
CA ALA A 315 75.97 -41.29 24.41
C ALA A 315 75.05 -41.12 23.18
N ALA A 316 75.49 -41.57 22.00
CA ALA A 316 74.70 -41.58 20.78
C ALA A 316 73.49 -42.53 20.88
N GLY A 317 73.59 -43.65 21.59
CA GLY A 317 72.47 -44.55 21.86
C GLY A 317 71.47 -44.06 22.93
N LYS A 318 71.82 -43.03 23.71
CA LYS A 318 70.99 -42.45 24.77
C LYS A 318 70.23 -41.18 24.35
N ALA A 319 70.50 -40.64 23.16
CA ALA A 319 69.83 -39.47 22.63
C ALA A 319 68.88 -39.87 21.48
N PRO A 320 67.55 -39.97 21.71
CA PRO A 320 66.60 -40.19 20.63
C PRO A 320 66.57 -38.96 19.71
N VAL A 321 66.66 -39.18 18.40
CA VAL A 321 66.44 -38.14 17.37
C VAL A 321 64.99 -37.61 17.38
N SER A 322 64.10 -38.22 18.16
CA SER A 322 62.73 -37.79 18.46
C SER A 322 62.34 -38.29 19.85
N HIS A 323 61.99 -37.38 20.75
CA HIS A 323 61.34 -37.69 22.02
C HIS A 323 60.08 -36.83 22.15
N THR A 324 59.09 -37.36 22.88
CA THR A 324 57.84 -36.66 23.19
C THR A 324 57.77 -36.43 24.68
N HIS A 325 57.38 -35.21 25.09
CA HIS A 325 57.09 -34.91 26.48
C HIS A 325 55.58 -35.04 26.71
N PRO A 326 55.14 -35.72 27.79
CA PRO A 326 53.80 -35.53 28.31
C PRO A 326 53.58 -34.04 28.56
N TRP A 327 52.45 -33.50 28.10
CA TRP A 327 52.14 -32.06 28.21
C TRP A 327 52.30 -31.51 29.64
N SER A 328 52.05 -32.35 30.65
CA SER A 328 52.21 -32.04 32.08
C SER A 328 53.65 -31.76 32.54
N GLN A 329 54.66 -32.04 31.71
CA GLN A 329 56.08 -31.83 32.01
C GLN A 329 56.67 -30.59 31.30
N ILE A 330 55.85 -29.84 30.55
CA ILE A 330 56.25 -28.61 29.88
C ILE A 330 55.85 -27.43 30.78
N THR A 331 56.82 -26.83 31.47
CA THR A 331 56.61 -25.58 32.23
C THR A 331 56.91 -24.36 31.34
N ASP A 332 56.35 -23.19 31.70
CA ASP A 332 56.64 -21.89 31.06
C ASP A 332 56.11 -21.68 29.62
N VAL A 333 55.06 -22.39 29.19
CA VAL A 333 54.33 -22.01 27.96
C VAL A 333 53.49 -20.75 28.25
N PRO A 334 53.73 -19.61 27.57
CA PRO A 334 52.97 -18.38 27.81
C PRO A 334 51.48 -18.57 27.52
N ALA A 335 50.63 -17.74 28.13
CA ALA A 335 49.25 -17.60 27.69
C ALA A 335 49.22 -17.02 26.27
N ALA A 336 48.34 -17.53 25.40
CA ALA A 336 48.21 -16.98 24.07
C ALA A 336 47.61 -15.56 24.12
N SER A 337 48.06 -14.69 23.22
CA SER A 337 47.52 -13.35 23.00
C SER A 337 47.40 -13.07 21.50
N LEU A 338 46.88 -11.89 21.13
CA LEU A 338 46.81 -11.47 19.72
C LEU A 338 48.18 -11.35 19.04
N THR A 339 49.27 -11.32 19.83
CA THR A 339 50.64 -11.11 19.32
C THR A 339 51.60 -12.24 19.71
N VAL A 340 51.21 -13.17 20.58
CA VAL A 340 52.07 -14.25 21.10
C VAL A 340 51.34 -15.59 21.07
N LYS A 341 51.97 -16.62 20.49
CA LYS A 341 51.44 -18.00 20.49
C LYS A 341 51.57 -18.60 21.90
N GLY A 342 50.55 -19.31 22.38
CA GLY A 342 50.54 -19.86 23.75
C GLY A 342 49.36 -20.80 24.02
N THR A 343 49.07 -21.06 25.29
CA THR A 343 47.89 -21.84 25.73
C THR A 343 46.68 -20.96 26.01
N VAL A 344 45.46 -21.45 25.73
CA VAL A 344 44.19 -20.73 25.96
C VAL A 344 43.28 -21.58 26.84
N GLN A 345 42.73 -20.99 27.89
CA GLN A 345 41.71 -21.61 28.73
C GLN A 345 40.34 -21.52 28.05
N LEU A 346 39.55 -22.60 28.08
CA LEU A 346 38.24 -22.66 27.42
C LEU A 346 37.11 -22.42 28.43
N SER A 347 36.14 -21.57 28.07
CA SER A 347 34.98 -21.24 28.91
C SER A 347 33.67 -21.57 28.22
N SER A 348 32.75 -22.19 28.94
CA SER A 348 31.38 -22.45 28.47
C SER A 348 30.35 -21.45 29.03
N ALA A 349 30.79 -20.37 29.67
CA ALA A 349 29.91 -19.31 30.15
C ALA A 349 29.40 -18.45 28.99
N THR A 350 28.10 -18.16 28.97
CA THR A 350 27.44 -17.35 27.92
C THR A 350 27.48 -15.84 28.19
N ASN A 351 28.02 -15.44 29.34
CA ASN A 351 28.14 -14.05 29.81
C ASN A 351 29.59 -13.70 30.22
N SER A 352 30.58 -14.47 29.75
CA SER A 352 31.98 -14.22 30.08
C SER A 352 32.46 -12.90 29.48
N THR A 353 33.10 -12.07 30.31
CA THR A 353 33.82 -10.86 29.89
C THR A 353 35.34 -11.07 29.87
N SER A 354 35.80 -12.32 29.99
CA SER A 354 37.23 -12.66 30.09
C SER A 354 37.93 -12.56 28.74
N GLU A 355 38.96 -11.72 28.64
CA GLU A 355 39.82 -11.62 27.44
C GLU A 355 40.89 -12.72 27.35
N THR A 356 41.10 -13.48 28.44
CA THR A 356 42.11 -14.56 28.53
C THR A 356 41.54 -15.97 28.30
N GLN A 357 40.24 -16.09 28.02
CA GLN A 357 39.56 -17.37 27.83
C GLN A 357 38.82 -17.37 26.48
N ALA A 358 38.92 -18.47 25.72
CA ALA A 358 38.13 -18.64 24.51
C ALA A 358 36.79 -19.31 24.80
N ALA A 359 35.73 -18.88 24.13
CA ALA A 359 34.41 -19.50 24.24
C ALA A 359 34.41 -20.90 23.61
N THR A 360 33.77 -21.86 24.28
CA THR A 360 33.54 -23.20 23.70
C THR A 360 32.40 -23.16 22.68
N PRO A 361 32.34 -24.13 21.74
CA PRO A 361 31.19 -24.30 20.85
C PRO A 361 29.86 -24.43 21.60
N LYS A 362 29.87 -24.96 22.84
CA LYS A 362 28.68 -25.04 23.70
C LYS A 362 28.16 -23.66 24.09
N ALA A 363 29.04 -22.74 24.50
CA ALA A 363 28.65 -21.36 24.81
C ALA A 363 28.12 -20.63 23.57
N VAL A 364 28.83 -20.77 22.43
CA VAL A 364 28.41 -20.13 21.17
C VAL A 364 27.06 -20.67 20.70
N LYS A 365 26.85 -21.99 20.75
CA LYS A 365 25.56 -22.60 20.40
C LYS A 365 24.44 -22.15 21.35
N ALA A 366 24.70 -22.07 22.65
CA ALA A 366 23.69 -21.61 23.61
C ALA A 366 23.28 -20.14 23.36
N VAL A 367 24.23 -19.26 23.05
CA VAL A 367 23.93 -17.86 22.68
C VAL A 367 23.18 -17.79 21.34
N TYR A 368 23.56 -18.60 20.37
CA TYR A 368 22.89 -18.66 19.06
C TYR A 368 21.45 -19.19 19.16
N ASP A 369 21.22 -20.28 19.89
CA ASP A 369 19.89 -20.82 20.14
C ASP A 369 19.03 -19.81 20.92
N LEU A 370 19.62 -19.12 21.90
CA LEU A 370 18.94 -18.06 22.65
C LEU A 370 18.56 -16.89 21.73
N ALA A 371 19.45 -16.46 20.83
CA ALA A 371 19.19 -15.38 19.88
C ALA A 371 18.14 -15.77 18.83
N ASN A 372 18.15 -17.01 18.34
CA ASN A 372 17.16 -17.50 17.37
C ASN A 372 15.74 -17.57 17.94
N GLY A 373 15.59 -17.72 19.27
CA GLY A 373 14.30 -17.66 19.95
C GLY A 373 13.81 -16.24 20.29
N LYS A 374 14.58 -15.20 19.95
CA LYS A 374 14.22 -13.80 20.22
C LYS A 374 13.78 -13.13 18.93
N GLN A 375 12.80 -12.25 19.05
CA GLN A 375 12.43 -11.35 17.97
C GLN A 375 13.61 -10.40 17.67
N PRO A 376 13.91 -10.13 16.39
CA PRO A 376 14.86 -9.08 16.02
C PRO A 376 14.51 -7.76 16.70
N ALA A 377 15.54 -6.97 17.05
CA ALA A 377 15.33 -5.65 17.59
C ALA A 377 14.60 -4.79 16.56
N ASP A 378 13.42 -4.30 16.94
CA ASP A 378 12.54 -3.51 16.08
C ASP A 378 12.06 -2.30 16.89
N ALA A 379 12.25 -1.12 16.32
CA ALA A 379 12.01 0.15 17.01
C ALA A 379 10.51 0.36 17.30
N THR A 380 9.64 -0.10 16.41
CA THR A 380 8.19 -0.07 16.58
C THR A 380 7.74 -0.97 17.74
N LEU A 381 8.23 -2.21 17.79
CA LEU A 381 7.89 -3.15 18.86
C LEU A 381 8.47 -2.71 20.21
N THR A 382 9.64 -2.06 20.20
CA THR A 382 10.23 -1.43 21.39
C THR A 382 9.34 -0.29 21.89
N ALA A 383 8.81 0.54 20.98
CA ALA A 383 7.91 1.64 21.33
C ALA A 383 6.58 1.13 21.96
N LEU A 384 6.00 0.05 21.43
CA LEU A 384 4.82 -0.58 22.04
C LEU A 384 5.13 -1.20 23.40
N ALA A 385 6.26 -1.90 23.53
CA ALA A 385 6.66 -2.54 24.78
C ALA A 385 6.96 -1.53 25.89
N GLY A 386 7.33 -0.29 25.54
CA GLY A 386 7.56 0.82 26.47
C GLY A 386 6.29 1.48 27.01
N LEU A 387 5.09 1.14 26.49
CA LEU A 387 3.84 1.72 26.96
C LEU A 387 3.45 1.18 28.35
N ALA A 388 3.01 2.08 29.24
CA ALA A 388 2.52 1.68 30.56
C ALA A 388 1.21 0.88 30.46
N THR A 389 1.18 -0.35 30.93
CA THR A 389 -0.02 -1.17 30.93
C THR A 389 -1.09 -0.55 31.83
N ALA A 390 -2.27 -0.25 31.27
CA ALA A 390 -3.39 0.32 32.02
C ALA A 390 -4.73 -0.12 31.41
N ALA A 391 -5.75 -0.26 32.26
CA ALA A 391 -7.11 -0.54 31.82
C ALA A 391 -7.65 0.61 30.95
N ASP A 392 -8.56 0.27 30.03
CA ASP A 392 -9.28 1.22 29.18
C ASP A 392 -8.36 2.16 28.36
N LYS A 393 -7.16 1.68 28.00
CA LYS A 393 -6.23 2.38 27.12
C LYS A 393 -6.11 1.71 25.76
N LEU A 394 -6.01 2.53 24.72
CA LEU A 394 -5.73 2.11 23.35
C LEU A 394 -4.34 2.64 22.93
N PRO A 395 -3.40 1.76 22.55
CA PRO A 395 -2.15 2.14 21.90
C PRO A 395 -2.39 2.77 20.53
N TYR A 396 -1.67 3.84 20.23
CA TYR A 396 -1.64 4.46 18.90
C TYR A 396 -0.26 5.07 18.61
N PHE A 397 0.10 5.19 17.34
CA PHE A 397 1.36 5.80 16.93
C PHE A 397 1.24 7.32 16.83
N THR A 398 2.24 8.03 17.37
CA THR A 398 2.35 9.50 17.28
C THR A 398 3.36 9.94 16.22
N GLY A 399 4.07 8.99 15.62
CA GLY A 399 5.09 9.16 14.59
C GLY A 399 5.76 7.81 14.31
N ASN A 400 6.78 7.79 13.45
CA ASN A 400 7.60 6.59 13.23
C ASN A 400 8.23 6.14 14.56
N ASP A 401 8.11 4.86 14.88
CA ASP A 401 8.72 4.23 16.07
C ASP A 401 8.40 4.94 17.40
N THR A 402 7.26 5.63 17.47
CA THR A 402 6.78 6.28 18.69
C THR A 402 5.31 5.97 18.90
N ALA A 403 4.98 5.44 20.07
CA ALA A 403 3.63 5.10 20.46
C ALA A 403 3.22 5.84 21.73
N SER A 404 1.93 6.08 21.87
CA SER A 404 1.31 6.64 23.07
C SER A 404 0.01 5.93 23.37
N LEU A 405 -0.59 6.25 24.52
CA LEU A 405 -1.87 5.71 24.95
C LEU A 405 -2.93 6.80 24.94
N THR A 406 -4.10 6.47 24.41
CA THR A 406 -5.31 7.28 24.59
C THR A 406 -6.33 6.52 25.41
N THR A 407 -7.27 7.22 26.05
CA THR A 407 -8.37 6.58 26.77
C THR A 407 -9.38 6.04 25.76
N LEU A 408 -9.68 4.74 25.83
CA LEU A 408 -10.76 4.11 25.08
C LEU A 408 -12.02 4.13 25.94
N THR A 409 -12.94 5.04 25.64
CA THR A 409 -14.17 5.25 26.42
C THR A 409 -15.08 4.02 26.38
N ASN A 410 -16.01 3.91 27.34
CA ASN A 410 -17.03 2.85 27.35
C ASN A 410 -17.80 2.81 26.02
N VAL A 411 -18.17 3.99 25.49
CA VAL A 411 -18.84 4.12 24.19
C VAL A 411 -17.97 3.56 23.05
N GLY A 412 -16.68 3.86 23.04
CA GLY A 412 -15.75 3.32 22.04
C GLY A 412 -15.63 1.80 22.12
N ARG A 413 -15.55 1.24 23.34
CA ARG A 413 -15.52 -0.21 23.55
C ARG A 413 -16.83 -0.88 23.11
N ASP A 414 -17.97 -0.28 23.42
CA ASP A 414 -19.29 -0.81 23.04
C ASP A 414 -19.49 -0.86 21.52
N ILE A 415 -18.94 0.12 20.79
CA ILE A 415 -18.95 0.16 19.33
C ILE A 415 -18.01 -0.90 18.74
N LEU A 416 -16.76 -0.97 19.21
CA LEU A 416 -15.77 -1.94 18.74
C LEU A 416 -16.16 -3.39 19.06
N ALA A 417 -16.95 -3.61 20.11
CA ALA A 417 -17.45 -4.92 20.49
C ALA A 417 -18.62 -5.42 19.61
N LYS A 418 -19.21 -4.57 18.75
CA LYS A 418 -20.30 -4.99 17.86
C LYS A 418 -19.77 -5.89 16.75
N THR A 419 -20.50 -6.96 16.45
CA THR A 419 -20.07 -7.95 15.44
C THR A 419 -20.62 -7.65 14.04
N SER A 420 -21.46 -6.63 13.90
CA SER A 420 -22.04 -6.24 12.61
C SER A 420 -22.30 -4.74 12.50
N LYS A 421 -22.34 -4.24 11.26
CA LYS A 421 -22.77 -2.89 10.93
C LYS A 421 -24.15 -2.56 11.51
N GLN A 422 -25.08 -3.51 11.50
CA GLN A 422 -26.45 -3.32 11.98
C GLN A 422 -26.50 -3.07 13.49
N GLU A 423 -25.66 -3.76 14.26
CA GLU A 423 -25.56 -3.53 15.70
C GLU A 423 -24.94 -2.18 16.05
N VAL A 424 -23.99 -1.68 15.25
CA VAL A 424 -23.43 -0.34 15.40
C VAL A 424 -24.51 0.72 15.12
N ILE A 425 -25.26 0.57 14.04
CA ILE A 425 -26.37 1.47 13.68
C ILE A 425 -27.41 1.51 14.79
N ARG A 426 -27.78 0.35 15.35
CA ARG A 426 -28.71 0.25 16.49
C ARG A 426 -28.15 0.91 17.75
N TYR A 427 -26.88 0.69 18.08
CA TYR A 427 -26.23 1.30 19.24
C TYR A 427 -26.21 2.84 19.15
N LEU A 428 -25.99 3.37 17.95
CA LEU A 428 -26.03 4.81 17.69
C LEU A 428 -27.46 5.38 17.63
N GLY A 429 -28.50 4.56 17.83
CA GLY A 429 -29.91 4.98 17.76
C GLY A 429 -30.36 5.35 16.35
N LEU A 430 -29.61 4.95 15.33
CA LEU A 430 -29.88 5.29 13.93
C LEU A 430 -30.80 4.28 13.26
N GLY A 431 -31.14 3.15 13.90
CA GLY A 431 -32.14 2.23 13.39
C GLY A 431 -32.85 1.39 14.45
N ASP A 432 -34.01 0.86 14.08
CA ASP A 432 -34.85 0.02 14.94
C ASP A 432 -34.45 -1.47 14.90
N THR A 433 -35.20 -2.31 15.62
CA THR A 433 -35.00 -3.77 15.70
C THR A 433 -35.11 -4.48 14.34
N SER A 434 -35.67 -3.81 13.33
CA SER A 434 -35.83 -4.32 11.97
C SER A 434 -34.77 -3.78 11.02
N GLY A 435 -33.83 -2.95 11.49
CA GLY A 435 -32.72 -2.41 10.71
C GLY A 435 -33.05 -1.18 9.85
N TYR A 436 -34.22 -0.55 10.06
CA TYR A 436 -34.62 0.63 9.28
C TYR A 436 -34.00 1.91 9.82
N VAL A 437 -33.49 2.76 8.93
CA VAL A 437 -32.90 4.07 9.21
C VAL A 437 -33.87 5.12 8.69
N GLY A 438 -34.58 5.85 9.56
CA GLY A 438 -35.56 6.89 9.18
C GLY A 438 -35.02 8.10 8.40
N ARG A 439 -33.90 7.96 7.69
CA ARG A 439 -33.30 8.96 6.80
C ARG A 439 -34.22 9.20 5.61
N ARG A 440 -34.75 10.41 5.51
CA ARG A 440 -35.49 10.88 4.33
C ARG A 440 -34.54 10.94 3.13
N LEU A 441 -34.87 10.20 2.08
CA LEU A 441 -34.11 10.13 0.83
C LEU A 441 -34.49 11.25 -0.12
N SER A 442 -35.79 11.47 -0.30
CA SER A 442 -36.31 12.42 -1.30
C SER A 442 -37.77 12.79 -0.99
N THR A 443 -38.24 13.87 -1.60
CA THR A 443 -39.65 14.27 -1.63
C THR A 443 -40.05 14.51 -3.08
N ARG A 444 -41.10 13.83 -3.56
CA ARG A 444 -41.67 14.01 -4.89
C ARG A 444 -43.08 14.54 -4.79
N ALA A 445 -43.38 15.62 -5.49
CA ALA A 445 -44.71 16.23 -5.52
C ALA A 445 -45.32 16.11 -6.93
N PHE A 446 -46.55 15.63 -7.00
CA PHE A 446 -47.35 15.47 -8.21
C PHE A 446 -48.53 16.44 -8.14
N ALA A 447 -48.45 17.52 -8.91
CA ALA A 447 -49.55 18.46 -9.15
C ALA A 447 -50.35 18.09 -10.41
N SER A 448 -49.89 17.11 -11.18
CA SER A 448 -50.56 16.50 -12.32
C SER A 448 -50.40 14.98 -12.27
N SER A 449 -51.32 14.26 -12.91
CA SER A 449 -51.26 12.80 -12.98
C SER A 449 -49.97 12.32 -13.65
N GLY A 450 -49.39 11.24 -13.14
CA GLY A 450 -48.11 10.73 -13.61
C GLY A 450 -47.80 9.35 -13.03
N THR A 451 -46.52 9.00 -13.03
CA THR A 451 -46.05 7.73 -12.51
C THR A 451 -44.96 7.97 -11.47
N TYR A 452 -45.06 7.29 -10.34
CA TYR A 452 -44.07 7.30 -9.28
C TYR A 452 -43.25 6.01 -9.29
N THR A 453 -41.93 6.14 -9.47
CA THR A 453 -40.96 5.05 -9.37
C THR A 453 -40.14 5.25 -8.10
N PRO A 454 -40.19 4.32 -7.12
CA PRO A 454 -39.36 4.40 -5.92
C PRO A 454 -37.86 4.41 -6.26
N SER A 455 -37.10 5.26 -5.59
CA SER A 455 -35.64 5.23 -5.66
C SER A 455 -35.07 3.88 -5.17
N PRO A 456 -33.91 3.38 -5.68
CA PRO A 456 -33.37 2.06 -5.34
C PRO A 456 -33.15 1.76 -3.84
N GLU A 457 -33.07 2.80 -3.00
CA GLU A 457 -32.90 2.68 -1.55
C GLU A 457 -34.20 2.82 -0.75
N THR A 458 -35.33 3.13 -1.39
CA THR A 458 -36.59 3.40 -0.68
C THR A 458 -37.14 2.13 -0.03
N LYS A 459 -37.29 2.16 1.30
CA LYS A 459 -37.89 1.07 2.10
C LYS A 459 -39.26 1.43 2.65
N ARG A 460 -39.52 2.72 2.89
CA ARG A 460 -40.82 3.25 3.33
C ARG A 460 -41.15 4.52 2.57
N ILE A 461 -42.44 4.77 2.37
CA ILE A 461 -42.94 6.03 1.83
C ILE A 461 -44.01 6.61 2.74
N ARG A 462 -44.02 7.93 2.89
CA ARG A 462 -45.16 8.67 3.43
C ARG A 462 -45.85 9.39 2.28
N VAL A 463 -47.11 9.05 2.06
CA VAL A 463 -47.94 9.61 0.99
C VAL A 463 -48.94 10.57 1.61
N THR A 464 -48.89 11.83 1.21
CA THR A 464 -49.89 12.86 1.51
C THR A 464 -50.63 13.19 0.22
N ILE A 465 -51.90 12.78 0.11
CA ILE A 465 -52.70 12.92 -1.11
C ILE A 465 -54.02 13.63 -0.83
N THR A 466 -54.38 14.60 -1.67
CA THR A 466 -55.60 15.42 -1.54
C THR A 466 -56.41 15.39 -2.83
N GLY A 467 -57.72 15.20 -2.72
CA GLY A 467 -58.66 15.24 -3.86
C GLY A 467 -58.84 16.65 -4.42
N GLY A 468 -59.43 16.78 -5.61
CA GLY A 468 -59.78 18.08 -6.18
C GLY A 468 -60.91 18.76 -5.40
N GLY A 469 -60.89 20.08 -5.32
CA GLY A 469 -61.99 20.85 -4.71
C GLY A 469 -63.19 20.96 -5.65
N GLY A 470 -64.40 21.07 -5.11
CA GLY A 470 -65.62 21.33 -5.88
C GLY A 470 -65.67 22.78 -6.40
N GLY A 471 -66.36 22.98 -7.52
CA GLY A 471 -66.61 24.32 -8.04
C GLY A 471 -67.69 25.06 -7.26
N GLY A 472 -67.61 26.38 -7.19
CA GLY A 472 -68.68 27.20 -6.63
C GLY A 472 -69.90 27.29 -7.55
N GLY A 473 -71.07 27.53 -7.01
CA GLY A 473 -72.30 27.79 -7.76
C GLY A 473 -72.27 29.15 -8.45
N GLY A 474 -72.93 29.25 -9.60
CA GLY A 474 -73.12 30.52 -10.29
C GLY A 474 -74.39 31.24 -9.83
N CYS A 475 -74.62 32.43 -10.38
CA CYS A 475 -75.84 33.19 -10.15
C CYS A 475 -76.31 33.89 -11.42
N LYS A 476 -77.62 34.16 -11.49
CA LYS A 476 -78.25 35.02 -12.50
C LYS A 476 -79.60 35.45 -11.95
N ALA A 477 -79.77 36.74 -11.74
CA ALA A 477 -80.99 37.28 -11.17
C ALA A 477 -81.27 38.70 -11.65
N THR A 478 -82.55 38.99 -11.86
CA THR A 478 -83.17 40.30 -12.11
C THR A 478 -84.05 40.76 -10.94
N SER A 479 -84.25 39.89 -9.94
CA SER A 479 -84.90 40.19 -8.67
C SER A 479 -84.35 39.33 -7.53
N ASN A 480 -84.72 39.63 -6.29
CA ASN A 480 -84.34 38.84 -5.11
C ASN A 480 -85.12 37.52 -4.95
N ASN A 481 -86.05 37.20 -5.86
CA ASN A 481 -86.77 35.93 -5.94
C ASN A 481 -86.09 34.92 -6.88
N GLU A 482 -84.90 35.24 -7.38
CA GLU A 482 -84.08 34.38 -8.23
C GLU A 482 -82.75 34.02 -7.52
N THR A 483 -81.90 33.23 -8.17
CA THR A 483 -80.59 32.84 -7.61
C THR A 483 -79.59 33.96 -7.84
N PHE A 484 -79.48 34.87 -6.88
CA PHE A 484 -78.57 36.02 -6.94
C PHE A 484 -77.27 35.78 -6.17
N PHE A 485 -77.17 34.71 -5.39
CA PHE A 485 -75.93 34.22 -4.77
C PHE A 485 -75.76 32.70 -4.97
N GLY A 486 -74.61 32.30 -5.51
CA GLY A 486 -74.17 30.92 -5.57
C GLY A 486 -73.44 30.50 -4.29
N ALA A 487 -73.52 29.21 -3.95
CA ALA A 487 -72.81 28.64 -2.82
C ALA A 487 -71.35 28.29 -3.15
N GLY A 488 -70.51 28.13 -2.13
CA GLY A 488 -69.14 27.65 -2.30
C GLY A 488 -69.07 26.15 -2.55
N GLY A 489 -68.08 25.70 -3.30
CA GLY A 489 -67.76 24.27 -3.43
C GLY A 489 -67.00 23.74 -2.22
N GLY A 490 -67.14 22.46 -1.90
CA GLY A 490 -66.41 21.80 -0.82
C GLY A 490 -64.96 21.50 -1.20
N ALA A 491 -64.08 21.38 -0.21
CA ALA A 491 -62.69 20.98 -0.44
C ALA A 491 -62.56 19.46 -0.64
N GLY A 492 -61.54 19.02 -1.37
CA GLY A 492 -61.15 17.61 -1.43
C GLY A 492 -60.63 17.11 -0.08
N GLY A 493 -60.89 15.85 0.23
CA GLY A 493 -60.35 15.19 1.42
C GLY A 493 -58.86 14.89 1.28
N THR A 494 -58.15 14.85 2.40
CA THR A 494 -56.71 14.54 2.45
C THR A 494 -56.47 13.23 3.21
N ILE A 495 -55.58 12.40 2.67
CA ILE A 495 -55.08 11.19 3.31
C ILE A 495 -53.58 11.35 3.55
N ILE A 496 -53.12 10.96 4.74
CA ILE A 496 -51.71 10.75 5.03
C ILE A 496 -51.53 9.31 5.46
N SER A 497 -50.68 8.57 4.77
CA SER A 497 -50.42 7.16 5.09
C SER A 497 -48.94 6.81 4.91
N ILE A 498 -48.44 5.93 5.78
CA ILE A 498 -47.09 5.38 5.69
C ILE A 498 -47.20 3.95 5.20
N MET A 499 -46.53 3.64 4.09
CA MET A 499 -46.60 2.31 3.50
C MET A 499 -45.25 1.83 2.97
N THR A 500 -45.19 0.53 2.72
CA THR A 500 -44.03 -0.11 2.09
C THR A 500 -44.29 -0.18 0.59
N PRO A 501 -43.40 0.35 -0.25
CA PRO A 501 -43.48 0.08 -1.69
C PRO A 501 -43.33 -1.42 -1.95
N THR A 502 -44.34 -2.00 -2.58
CA THR A 502 -44.42 -3.41 -3.03
C THR A 502 -44.27 -3.56 -4.54
N GLN A 503 -44.25 -2.46 -5.30
CA GLN A 503 -44.16 -2.43 -6.75
C GLN A 503 -43.03 -1.51 -7.20
N ASN A 504 -42.48 -1.78 -8.39
CA ASN A 504 -41.43 -0.96 -8.99
C ASN A 504 -41.96 0.39 -9.52
N SER A 505 -43.28 0.54 -9.64
CA SER A 505 -43.92 1.72 -10.19
C SER A 505 -45.37 1.82 -9.71
N TYR A 506 -45.83 3.04 -9.49
CA TYR A 506 -47.18 3.35 -9.04
C TYR A 506 -47.81 4.43 -9.94
N PRO A 507 -49.02 4.22 -10.47
CA PRO A 507 -49.76 5.31 -11.08
C PRO A 507 -50.17 6.32 -10.00
N VAL A 508 -50.01 7.60 -10.32
CA VAL A 508 -50.50 8.72 -9.51
C VAL A 508 -51.56 9.45 -10.30
N THR A 509 -52.79 9.45 -9.81
CA THR A 509 -53.90 10.21 -10.41
C THR A 509 -54.17 11.44 -9.55
N ILE A 510 -54.12 12.62 -10.15
CA ILE A 510 -54.49 13.87 -9.50
C ILE A 510 -55.90 14.26 -9.94
N GLY A 511 -56.80 14.41 -8.97
CA GLY A 511 -58.16 14.84 -9.19
C GLY A 511 -58.23 16.30 -9.64
N ALA A 512 -58.86 16.56 -10.78
CA ALA A 512 -59.09 17.92 -11.25
C ALA A 512 -60.08 18.66 -10.34
N GLY A 513 -59.91 19.96 -10.16
CA GLY A 513 -60.88 20.79 -9.48
C GLY A 513 -62.16 20.95 -10.30
N GLY A 514 -63.30 20.93 -9.63
CA GLY A 514 -64.62 21.08 -10.24
C GLY A 514 -64.80 22.43 -10.92
N ALA A 515 -65.46 22.44 -12.06
CA ALA A 515 -65.83 23.66 -12.76
C ALA A 515 -66.88 24.44 -11.95
N GLY A 516 -66.79 25.77 -11.98
CA GLY A 516 -67.83 26.62 -11.39
C GLY A 516 -69.13 26.52 -12.19
N GLY A 517 -70.26 26.61 -11.49
CA GLY A 517 -71.59 26.67 -12.11
C GLY A 517 -71.74 27.97 -12.90
N VAL A 518 -72.35 27.92 -14.07
CA VAL A 518 -72.61 29.08 -14.95
C VAL A 518 -74.06 29.50 -14.78
N SER A 519 -74.33 30.80 -14.60
CA SER A 519 -75.68 31.28 -14.25
C SER A 519 -76.19 30.58 -12.97
N ALA A 520 -77.50 30.54 -12.73
CA ALA A 520 -78.13 29.86 -11.61
C ALA A 520 -78.04 28.31 -11.66
N THR A 521 -76.82 27.76 -11.69
CA THR A 521 -76.52 26.32 -11.73
C THR A 521 -75.45 25.93 -10.70
N ASN A 522 -75.42 24.64 -10.38
CA ASN A 522 -74.48 24.04 -9.43
C ASN A 522 -73.05 24.08 -9.98
N GLY A 523 -72.07 24.19 -9.08
CA GLY A 523 -70.70 23.80 -9.41
C GLY A 523 -70.59 22.29 -9.60
N THR A 524 -69.55 21.84 -10.31
CA THR A 524 -69.28 20.41 -10.45
C THR A 524 -68.42 19.90 -9.30
N ARG A 525 -68.52 18.59 -9.03
CA ARG A 525 -67.67 17.91 -8.06
C ARG A 525 -66.20 17.91 -8.53
N GLY A 526 -65.27 18.01 -7.59
CA GLY A 526 -63.85 17.75 -7.83
C GLY A 526 -63.55 16.26 -8.04
N GLY A 527 -62.53 15.96 -8.84
CA GLY A 527 -62.07 14.59 -9.08
C GLY A 527 -61.37 13.98 -7.86
N ASN A 528 -61.36 12.66 -7.78
CA ASN A 528 -60.59 11.94 -6.77
C ASN A 528 -59.11 11.91 -7.15
N SER A 529 -58.24 12.05 -6.16
CA SER A 529 -56.81 11.75 -6.32
C SER A 529 -56.52 10.34 -5.81
N VAL A 530 -55.76 9.55 -6.57
CA VAL A 530 -55.53 8.13 -6.29
C VAL A 530 -54.03 7.82 -6.32
N PHE A 531 -53.59 7.06 -5.32
CA PHE A 531 -52.24 6.48 -5.25
C PHE A 531 -52.33 5.08 -4.64
N ALA A 532 -51.95 4.05 -5.40
CA ALA A 532 -52.12 2.66 -4.99
C ALA A 532 -53.58 2.37 -4.52
N SER A 533 -53.78 2.00 -3.25
CA SER A 533 -55.10 1.79 -2.63
C SER A 533 -55.67 3.03 -1.95
N LEU A 534 -54.93 4.15 -1.91
CA LEU A 534 -55.36 5.38 -1.26
C LEU A 534 -56.21 6.20 -2.24
N ILE A 535 -57.45 6.50 -1.85
CA ILE A 535 -58.39 7.30 -2.64
C ILE A 535 -58.78 8.53 -1.83
N ALA A 536 -58.20 9.67 -2.18
CA ALA A 536 -58.57 10.97 -1.62
C ALA A 536 -59.75 11.55 -2.43
N PRO A 537 -60.97 11.61 -1.85
CA PRO A 537 -62.15 12.01 -2.60
C PRO A 537 -62.16 13.51 -2.88
N GLY A 538 -62.65 13.89 -4.06
CA GLY A 538 -62.91 15.29 -4.37
C GLY A 538 -64.14 15.84 -3.67
N GLY A 539 -64.15 17.15 -3.41
CA GLY A 539 -65.26 17.86 -2.78
C GLY A 539 -66.44 18.09 -3.72
N GLU A 540 -67.65 18.15 -3.17
CA GLU A 540 -68.87 18.41 -3.93
C GLU A 540 -68.96 19.86 -4.39
N GLY A 541 -69.63 20.11 -5.51
CA GLY A 541 -69.84 21.46 -6.00
C GLY A 541 -70.87 22.22 -5.15
N GLY A 542 -70.79 23.56 -5.15
CA GLY A 542 -71.79 24.41 -4.51
C GLY A 542 -73.15 24.19 -5.17
N GLY A 543 -74.15 23.85 -4.36
CA GLY A 543 -75.45 23.39 -4.82
C GLY A 543 -76.51 24.48 -4.88
N LYS A 544 -77.54 24.22 -5.69
CA LYS A 544 -78.78 24.98 -5.81
C LYS A 544 -79.93 24.02 -5.58
N VAL A 545 -80.37 23.95 -4.32
CA VAL A 545 -81.47 23.10 -3.89
C VAL A 545 -82.84 23.73 -4.18
N GLY A 546 -82.89 25.04 -4.46
CA GLY A 546 -84.10 25.76 -4.87
C GLY A 546 -83.77 27.04 -5.63
N VAL A 547 -84.79 27.73 -6.14
CA VAL A 547 -84.60 29.00 -6.89
C VAL A 547 -83.92 30.06 -6.02
N THR A 548 -84.24 30.10 -4.73
CA THR A 548 -83.72 31.06 -3.74
C THR A 548 -82.91 30.38 -2.63
N ASN A 549 -82.47 29.14 -2.82
CA ASN A 549 -81.70 28.39 -1.82
C ASN A 549 -80.50 27.70 -2.48
N THR A 550 -79.30 28.09 -2.04
CA THR A 550 -78.04 27.51 -2.51
C THR A 550 -77.22 27.05 -1.30
N ASN A 551 -76.88 25.76 -1.29
CA ASN A 551 -76.17 25.11 -0.19
C ASN A 551 -74.71 24.89 -0.53
N GLY A 552 -73.85 25.00 0.48
CA GLY A 552 -72.44 24.67 0.38
C GLY A 552 -72.22 23.24 -0.12
N GLY A 553 -71.20 23.06 -0.95
CA GLY A 553 -70.74 21.73 -1.33
C GLY A 553 -70.07 21.03 -0.16
N ASN A 554 -70.41 19.76 0.10
CA ASN A 554 -69.76 18.98 1.14
C ASN A 554 -68.29 18.72 0.81
N GLY A 555 -67.43 18.74 1.83
CA GLY A 555 -66.05 18.32 1.72
C GLY A 555 -65.92 16.83 1.40
N GLY A 556 -64.84 16.46 0.70
CA GLY A 556 -64.52 15.06 0.44
C GLY A 556 -64.20 14.33 1.74
N VAL A 557 -64.83 13.17 1.97
CA VAL A 557 -64.65 12.35 3.18
C VAL A 557 -63.85 11.08 2.86
N PRO A 558 -62.55 11.00 3.20
CA PRO A 558 -61.74 9.82 2.89
C PRO A 558 -62.18 8.57 3.66
N SER A 559 -62.20 7.42 2.99
CA SER A 559 -62.50 6.11 3.61
C SER A 559 -61.29 5.19 3.76
N THR A 560 -60.14 5.58 3.18
CA THR A 560 -58.88 4.80 3.15
C THR A 560 -57.72 5.55 3.80
N GLY A 561 -56.65 4.83 4.16
CA GLY A 561 -55.43 5.38 4.74
C GLY A 561 -55.44 5.53 6.26
N ASP A 562 -54.28 5.92 6.81
CA ASP A 562 -54.04 5.95 8.26
C ASP A 562 -54.63 7.21 8.92
N ILE A 563 -54.32 8.38 8.36
CA ILE A 563 -54.88 9.67 8.79
C ILE A 563 -55.82 10.14 7.70
N ARG A 564 -57.08 10.40 8.07
CA ARG A 564 -58.16 10.82 7.17
C ARG A 564 -58.64 12.19 7.61
N ILE A 565 -58.45 13.18 6.74
CA ILE A 565 -58.82 14.56 6.99
C ILE A 565 -59.93 14.91 6.01
N THR A 566 -61.13 15.12 6.53
CA THR A 566 -62.27 15.59 5.74
C THR A 566 -61.98 16.99 5.20
N GLY A 567 -62.30 17.23 3.93
CA GLY A 567 -62.23 18.58 3.36
C GLY A 567 -63.22 19.52 4.07
N GLY A 568 -62.92 20.81 4.16
CA GLY A 568 -63.90 21.78 4.63
C GLY A 568 -65.10 21.88 3.68
N ASP A 569 -66.30 22.02 4.23
CA ASP A 569 -67.50 22.29 3.46
C ASP A 569 -67.45 23.71 2.87
N GLY A 570 -68.09 23.91 1.73
CA GLY A 570 -68.35 25.24 1.20
C GLY A 570 -69.40 25.97 2.05
N GLY A 571 -69.36 27.30 2.04
CA GLY A 571 -70.39 28.14 2.62
C GLY A 571 -71.65 28.17 1.76
N ASP A 572 -72.80 28.26 2.41
CA ASP A 572 -74.08 28.52 1.74
C ASP A 572 -74.04 29.87 1.01
N GLY A 573 -74.74 29.96 -0.12
CA GLY A 573 -74.80 31.19 -0.91
C GLY A 573 -76.04 32.02 -0.61
N GLN A 574 -77.19 31.36 -0.46
CA GLN A 574 -78.48 32.06 -0.39
C GLN A 574 -79.48 31.23 0.42
N SER A 575 -80.25 31.91 1.27
CA SER A 575 -81.40 31.34 1.98
C SER A 575 -82.60 32.27 1.83
N GLY A 576 -83.54 31.88 0.97
CA GLY A 576 -84.64 32.76 0.57
C GLY A 576 -84.12 34.04 -0.08
N ASN A 577 -84.55 35.19 0.43
CA ASN A 577 -84.16 36.49 -0.11
C ASN A 577 -82.89 37.05 0.58
N ILE A 578 -82.18 36.25 1.39
CA ILE A 578 -80.98 36.64 2.12
C ILE A 578 -79.75 36.04 1.43
N GLY A 579 -78.80 36.90 1.07
CA GLY A 579 -77.48 36.48 0.60
C GLY A 579 -76.56 36.12 1.75
N VAL A 580 -75.76 35.07 1.56
CA VAL A 580 -74.77 34.54 2.50
C VAL A 580 -73.42 34.43 1.78
N SER A 581 -72.30 34.42 2.52
CA SER A 581 -70.98 34.29 1.92
C SER A 581 -70.75 32.86 1.42
N GLY A 582 -70.96 32.63 0.11
CA GLY A 582 -70.68 31.36 -0.57
C GLY A 582 -69.18 31.07 -0.71
N GLU A 583 -68.42 31.12 0.38
CA GLU A 583 -66.98 30.88 0.40
C GLU A 583 -66.68 29.39 0.10
N GLY A 584 -65.66 29.12 -0.70
CA GLY A 584 -65.22 27.76 -0.98
C GLY A 584 -64.57 27.12 0.25
N GLY A 585 -64.76 25.81 0.41
CA GLY A 585 -64.19 25.05 1.50
C GLY A 585 -62.65 25.07 1.51
N THR A 586 -62.08 25.12 2.71
CA THR A 586 -60.62 25.05 2.90
C THR A 586 -60.15 23.60 2.92
N SER A 587 -59.12 23.27 2.14
CA SER A 587 -58.47 21.96 2.23
C SER A 587 -57.45 21.92 3.36
N TYR A 588 -56.77 20.78 3.55
CA TYR A 588 -55.59 20.65 4.42
C TYR A 588 -54.52 21.73 4.14
N TRP A 589 -54.47 22.24 2.90
CA TRP A 589 -53.53 23.26 2.45
C TRP A 589 -54.05 24.69 2.62
N GLY A 590 -55.28 24.87 3.12
CA GLY A 590 -55.97 26.14 3.29
C GLY A 590 -56.63 26.66 2.00
N GLY A 591 -56.78 27.98 1.90
CA GLY A 591 -56.97 28.67 0.60
C GLY A 591 -58.32 28.52 -0.13
N GLY A 592 -59.44 28.41 0.58
CA GLY A 592 -60.79 28.45 -0.03
C GLY A 592 -61.02 29.67 -0.94
N GLY A 593 -61.76 29.48 -2.02
CA GLY A 593 -62.10 30.56 -2.95
C GLY A 593 -63.13 31.51 -2.36
N ARG A 594 -62.90 32.83 -2.44
CA ARG A 594 -63.88 33.81 -1.96
C ARG A 594 -65.12 33.91 -2.86
N ALA A 595 -66.26 34.23 -2.25
CA ALA A 595 -67.42 34.65 -3.03
C ALA A 595 -67.09 35.97 -3.76
N GLY A 596 -67.58 36.15 -5.00
CA GLY A 596 -67.19 37.31 -5.81
C GLY A 596 -68.32 37.95 -6.63
N THR A 597 -68.32 39.28 -6.65
CA THR A 597 -69.17 40.11 -7.51
C THR A 597 -68.79 39.90 -8.97
N GLY A 598 -69.75 39.52 -9.83
CA GLY A 598 -69.44 39.27 -11.24
C GLY A 598 -68.85 37.88 -11.52
N GLY A 599 -68.60 37.07 -10.49
CA GLY A 599 -68.06 35.71 -10.62
C GLY A 599 -67.30 35.27 -9.37
N GLY A 600 -67.36 33.97 -9.06
CA GLY A 600 -66.70 33.40 -7.88
C GLY A 600 -65.19 33.27 -8.05
N VAL A 601 -64.44 33.35 -6.95
CA VAL A 601 -62.97 33.23 -6.99
C VAL A 601 -62.58 31.75 -6.96
N ARG A 602 -61.62 31.36 -7.81
CA ARG A 602 -61.08 29.99 -7.81
C ARG A 602 -60.43 29.63 -6.46
N GLY A 603 -60.45 28.33 -6.12
CA GLY A 603 -59.66 27.81 -5.01
C GLY A 603 -58.18 28.14 -5.16
N ARG A 604 -57.51 28.53 -4.07
CA ARG A 604 -56.13 29.05 -4.07
C ARG A 604 -55.07 28.03 -3.68
N ALA A 605 -55.43 27.01 -2.90
CA ALA A 605 -54.53 25.92 -2.50
C ALA A 605 -55.04 24.58 -3.03
N PHE A 606 -54.17 23.56 -3.10
CA PHE A 606 -54.54 22.25 -3.66
C PHE A 606 -55.79 21.68 -3.00
N GLY A 607 -56.73 21.20 -3.81
CA GLY A 607 -58.00 20.64 -3.35
C GLY A 607 -58.97 21.63 -2.68
N SER A 608 -58.66 22.92 -2.60
CA SER A 608 -59.61 23.91 -2.04
C SER A 608 -60.82 24.14 -2.95
N GLY A 609 -61.97 24.40 -2.35
CA GLY A 609 -63.22 24.67 -3.06
C GLY A 609 -63.24 26.05 -3.73
N GLY A 610 -63.98 26.18 -4.82
CA GLY A 610 -64.23 27.47 -5.48
C GLY A 610 -65.34 28.27 -4.78
N GLY A 611 -65.22 29.59 -4.75
CA GLY A 611 -66.25 30.45 -4.18
C GLY A 611 -67.45 30.62 -5.12
N GLY A 612 -68.62 30.92 -4.56
CA GLY A 612 -69.83 31.22 -5.31
C GLY A 612 -69.79 32.58 -5.99
N ALA A 613 -70.53 32.72 -7.08
CA ALA A 613 -70.76 34.02 -7.72
C ALA A 613 -71.91 34.77 -7.03
N TYR A 614 -71.87 36.10 -7.01
CA TYR A 614 -73.03 36.88 -6.59
C TYR A 614 -73.28 38.13 -7.41
N ASP A 615 -74.56 38.49 -7.52
CA ASP A 615 -75.10 39.67 -8.19
C ASP A 615 -76.05 40.43 -7.25
N ALA A 616 -75.48 41.28 -6.40
CA ALA A 616 -76.27 42.06 -5.43
C ALA A 616 -77.15 43.13 -6.09
N GLY A 617 -76.86 43.49 -7.35
CA GLY A 617 -77.59 44.51 -8.10
C GLY A 617 -78.70 43.97 -8.99
N TYR A 618 -78.86 42.63 -9.05
CA TYR A 618 -79.83 41.96 -9.89
C TYR A 618 -79.73 42.38 -11.37
N SER A 619 -78.51 42.41 -11.90
CA SER A 619 -78.21 42.87 -13.26
C SER A 619 -78.76 41.97 -14.37
N GLY A 620 -79.19 40.74 -14.05
CA GLY A 620 -79.57 39.72 -15.02
C GLY A 620 -78.37 39.05 -15.72
N THR A 621 -77.14 39.38 -15.33
CA THR A 621 -75.91 38.85 -15.94
C THR A 621 -75.69 37.39 -15.54
N SER A 622 -75.29 36.56 -16.49
CA SER A 622 -74.84 35.19 -16.21
C SER A 622 -73.46 35.21 -15.57
N MET A 623 -73.36 34.93 -14.28
CA MET A 623 -72.08 34.87 -13.57
C MET A 623 -71.69 33.42 -13.28
N THR A 624 -70.38 33.16 -13.31
CA THR A 624 -69.83 31.82 -13.11
C THR A 624 -69.17 31.71 -11.75
N GLY A 625 -69.43 30.63 -11.01
CA GLY A 625 -68.72 30.34 -9.78
C GLY A 625 -67.23 30.09 -9.99
N GLY A 626 -66.46 30.11 -8.91
CA GLY A 626 -65.03 29.82 -8.96
C GLY A 626 -64.77 28.34 -9.26
N LYS A 627 -63.75 28.04 -10.08
CA LYS A 627 -63.25 26.67 -10.24
C LYS A 627 -62.63 26.20 -8.91
N GLY A 628 -62.91 24.98 -8.47
CA GLY A 628 -62.14 24.33 -7.42
C GLY A 628 -60.68 24.14 -7.84
N ALA A 629 -59.78 24.04 -6.88
CA ALA A 629 -58.38 23.75 -7.16
C ALA A 629 -58.16 22.26 -7.41
N ASP A 630 -57.20 21.94 -8.29
CA ASP A 630 -56.79 20.57 -8.53
C ASP A 630 -56.14 19.98 -7.26
N GLY A 631 -56.17 18.66 -7.12
CA GLY A 631 -55.58 17.93 -6.00
C GLY A 631 -54.05 17.92 -6.04
N VAL A 632 -53.44 17.16 -5.12
CA VAL A 632 -51.98 16.98 -5.08
C VAL A 632 -51.64 15.64 -4.43
N CYS A 633 -50.52 15.04 -4.83
CA CYS A 633 -49.92 13.89 -4.14
C CYS A 633 -48.44 14.19 -3.83
N ILE A 634 -48.05 14.11 -2.57
CA ILE A 634 -46.67 14.29 -2.11
C ILE A 634 -46.20 12.98 -1.50
N ILE A 635 -45.06 12.49 -2.00
CA ILE A 635 -44.46 11.23 -1.58
C ILE A 635 -43.09 11.53 -1.00
N GLU A 636 -42.91 11.24 0.29
CA GLU A 636 -41.62 11.31 0.96
C GLU A 636 -41.03 9.90 1.07
N GLU A 637 -39.80 9.72 0.59
CA GLU A 637 -39.08 8.45 0.57
C GLU A 637 -38.16 8.31 1.79
N PHE A 638 -38.10 7.12 2.38
CA PHE A 638 -37.24 6.81 3.53
C PHE A 638 -36.48 5.50 3.29
N ALA A 639 -35.22 5.47 3.74
CA ALA A 639 -34.30 4.34 3.62
C ALA A 639 -34.45 3.26 4.70
#